data_AF-A0A7C1DFV1-F1
#
_entry.id   AF-A0A7C1DFV1-F1
#
_cell.length_a   1.000
_cell.length_b   1.000
_cell.length_c   1.000
_cell.angle_alpha   90.00
_cell.angle_beta   90.00
_cell.angle_gamma   90.00
#
_symmetry.space_group_name_H-M   'P 1'
#
loop_
_entity.id
_entity.type
_entity.pdbx_description
1 polymer ?
#
loop_
_entity_poly.entity_id
_entity_poly.type
_entity_poly.pdbx_seq_one_letter_code
_entity_poly.pdbx_strand_id
1 'polypeptide(L)'
;MRQLETKPFDYFVGIYSLEELVTRKSRVCVINILGNESRKVTPVSHEYSGGNVVAGVQYGRHGVLETRIGDIPVYSSVRDVMKQGHGFDIGVIYLPPAAVSQAVWELVRYNKDLKRIVTITEKVSVRDSMLSRYICQESGVDLIGCNCLGIANAWDQVRVGGALGGDNPAESLKKGSVAIHSNSGNFTTTIANYLNMAGFGISTAVSSGKDVYIHFAAAEFLYAAQNDPRTKAVVLYVEPGGYYEKQAIEWIRERRFGFNKPVIACVTGRWKSAIARPCGHAGALAGSGDDAETKERWFDEFFETPVFDPENPVVSKRGVRVASIQHIPDAMRAVFGKIDEKQDFEASGDLSLKPWIEDRLVRLPPALAIPAVRAIPPYDVQITEINKHIGANVMRQNMRNKSGASRIDPETHVAVLNDRSVLELSRHGFEENLYYALARVMPGRRDIRLMNLLLNLFLRMETEAVESGDAVRDGATPNAAIASQVARIGDSPFLRKIREYSRLLTDLAREFGMQDNDKDNPDLESLIPDRLLTRGIPEQDDLFAPLLEEVREHARPRPPLKLCRHILDLAQVKGLTVRDLPEFLVAAISVNLFWNPMLEKRIHRQVAEEAAAYLFAVSRIVAASVTDRKTNRYWAKLLKPGAVSPAADFTGTVFRLLFNRKPTGAELDELRYLLGLTVTNGPGTLSAKGAKESVSARNHIATAYAGFLTNTGLAHGGNGFEAVAFLLEQFREVDLPDPALRPETLDLTALANRTARTYRNYKQEAKEKGELDYKRIPCINHPVFKGNEVNTDPREDFIRRELAEKGIGNVFLDFYHELVRELFNEGVTNNVFCVNVDAVLAVIALKLIWDDLRSGRLNPKQVQDLVFILFILGRSVGTTAEIADHRVRGQDMDCRTPEKELTFVM
;
A
#
# COMPACT_ATOMS: atom_id res chain seq x y z
N MET A 1 -35.26 42.65 -29.56
CA MET A 1 -35.37 41.41 -30.34
C MET A 1 -36.80 40.92 -30.24
N ARG A 2 -37.46 40.63 -31.37
CA ARG A 2 -38.85 40.16 -31.40
C ARG A 2 -38.90 38.74 -30.82
N GLN A 3 -39.42 38.57 -29.61
CA GLN A 3 -39.83 37.26 -29.08
C GLN A 3 -40.93 36.73 -30.00
N LEU A 4 -40.69 35.61 -30.68
CA LEU A 4 -41.72 34.91 -31.44
C LEU A 4 -42.81 34.43 -30.48
N GLU A 5 -44.07 34.73 -30.79
CA GLU A 5 -45.28 34.46 -29.98
C GLU A 5 -45.64 32.97 -29.83
N THR A 6 -44.83 32.05 -30.34
CA THR A 6 -45.04 30.60 -30.17
C THR A 6 -44.02 30.04 -29.19
N LYS A 7 -44.42 29.85 -27.93
CA LYS A 7 -43.65 29.02 -27.00
C LYS A 7 -43.74 27.56 -27.49
N PRO A 8 -42.63 26.88 -27.80
CA PRO A 8 -42.67 25.52 -28.34
C PRO A 8 -43.03 24.45 -27.30
N PHE A 9 -43.04 24.84 -26.01
CA PHE A 9 -43.31 23.96 -24.87
C PHE A 9 -44.57 24.42 -24.14
N ASP A 10 -45.39 23.45 -23.72
CA ASP A 10 -46.60 23.65 -22.92
C ASP A 10 -46.27 23.93 -21.43
N TYR A 11 -44.98 24.05 -21.10
CA TYR A 11 -44.43 24.26 -19.77
C TYR A 11 -43.27 25.27 -19.83
N PHE A 12 -42.83 25.77 -18.68
CA PHE A 12 -41.74 26.75 -18.59
C PHE A 12 -40.40 26.12 -19.02
N VAL A 13 -39.74 26.79 -19.97
CA VAL A 13 -38.35 26.58 -20.37
C VAL A 13 -37.72 27.96 -20.52
N GLY A 14 -36.79 28.30 -19.62
CA GLY A 14 -36.15 29.61 -19.56
C GLY A 14 -34.91 29.76 -20.45
N ILE A 15 -34.46 28.68 -21.08
CA ILE A 15 -33.27 28.63 -21.93
C ILE A 15 -33.69 28.72 -23.39
N TYR A 16 -33.35 29.83 -24.05
CA TYR A 16 -33.60 30.00 -25.49
C TYR A 16 -32.43 29.47 -26.33
N SER A 17 -31.19 29.74 -25.90
CA SER A 17 -29.95 29.35 -26.59
C SER A 17 -28.99 28.65 -25.63
N LEU A 18 -28.22 27.66 -26.10
CA LEU A 18 -27.21 26.99 -25.25
C LEU A 18 -26.12 27.95 -24.73
N GLU A 19 -25.87 29.07 -25.39
CA GLU A 19 -24.92 30.07 -24.89
C GLU A 19 -25.39 30.77 -23.61
N GLU A 20 -26.71 30.78 -23.36
CA GLU A 20 -27.32 31.38 -22.17
C GLU A 20 -27.32 30.41 -20.98
N LEU A 21 -27.04 29.12 -21.21
CA LEU A 21 -27.14 28.06 -20.21
C LEU A 21 -26.27 28.37 -18.99
N VAL A 22 -25.01 28.74 -19.26
CA VAL A 22 -24.08 29.27 -18.27
C VAL A 22 -23.05 30.18 -18.94
N THR A 23 -22.73 31.30 -18.30
CA THR A 23 -21.82 32.33 -18.83
C THR A 23 -20.82 32.77 -17.78
N ARG A 24 -19.81 33.55 -18.16
CA ARG A 24 -18.88 34.18 -17.19
C ARG A 24 -19.57 35.11 -16.19
N LYS A 25 -20.78 35.59 -16.48
CA LYS A 25 -21.56 36.46 -15.59
C LYS A 25 -22.43 35.68 -14.60
N SER A 26 -22.59 34.37 -14.79
CA SER A 26 -23.36 33.53 -13.89
C SER A 26 -22.73 33.53 -12.50
N ARG A 27 -23.55 33.65 -11.46
CA ARG A 27 -23.13 33.67 -10.06
C ARG A 27 -23.76 32.48 -9.36
N VAL A 28 -22.93 31.68 -8.69
CA VAL A 28 -23.29 30.35 -8.20
C VAL A 28 -23.30 30.30 -6.68
N CYS A 29 -24.35 29.71 -6.11
CA CYS A 29 -24.40 29.28 -4.72
C CYS A 29 -24.39 27.75 -4.62
N VAL A 30 -23.45 27.19 -3.86
CA VAL A 30 -23.31 25.72 -3.71
C VAL A 30 -23.89 25.27 -2.37
N ILE A 31 -24.89 24.39 -2.41
CA ILE A 31 -25.52 23.78 -1.24
C ILE A 31 -24.75 22.53 -0.83
N ASN A 32 -24.43 22.44 0.47
CA ASN A 32 -23.50 21.48 1.08
C ASN A 32 -22.04 21.65 0.60
N ILE A 33 -21.56 22.90 0.50
CA ILE A 33 -20.25 23.23 -0.09
C ILE A 33 -19.06 22.54 0.59
N LEU A 34 -19.11 22.29 1.90
CA LEU A 34 -18.04 21.61 2.65
C LEU A 34 -18.18 20.07 2.65
N GLY A 35 -19.12 19.53 1.87
CA GLY A 35 -19.26 18.09 1.64
C GLY A 35 -18.02 17.46 1.00
N ASN A 36 -17.88 16.14 1.14
CA ASN A 36 -16.67 15.41 0.71
C ASN A 36 -16.32 15.58 -0.78
N GLU A 37 -17.33 15.66 -1.64
CA GLU A 37 -17.17 15.83 -3.09
C GLU A 37 -17.14 17.31 -3.50
N SER A 38 -18.11 18.11 -3.04
CA SER A 38 -18.18 19.53 -3.36
C SER A 38 -16.93 20.30 -2.94
N ARG A 39 -16.33 20.00 -1.78
CA ARG A 39 -15.11 20.70 -1.33
C ARG A 39 -13.90 20.47 -2.24
N LYS A 40 -13.92 19.44 -3.08
CA LYS A 40 -12.89 19.14 -4.07
C LYS A 40 -13.25 19.74 -5.44
N VAL A 41 -14.51 19.61 -5.87
CA VAL A 41 -14.97 20.01 -7.21
C VAL A 41 -15.23 21.52 -7.32
N THR A 42 -15.72 22.14 -6.24
CA THR A 42 -16.05 23.58 -6.21
C THR A 42 -14.83 24.46 -6.49
N PRO A 43 -13.65 24.27 -5.86
CA PRO A 43 -12.47 25.08 -6.15
C PRO A 43 -12.07 25.01 -7.63
N VAL A 44 -12.02 23.81 -8.22
CA VAL A 44 -11.66 23.63 -9.64
C VAL A 44 -12.66 24.34 -10.55
N SER A 45 -13.97 24.24 -10.26
CA SER A 45 -15.01 24.90 -11.06
C SER A 45 -14.94 26.42 -10.92
N HIS A 46 -14.71 26.91 -9.71
CA HIS A 46 -14.57 28.34 -9.40
C HIS A 46 -13.36 28.93 -10.12
N GLU A 47 -12.21 28.25 -10.05
CA GLU A 47 -10.96 28.66 -10.71
C GLU A 47 -11.10 28.65 -12.23
N TYR A 48 -11.59 27.55 -12.82
CA TYR A 48 -11.79 27.45 -14.26
C TYR A 48 -12.76 28.54 -14.78
N SER A 49 -13.81 28.82 -14.02
CA SER A 49 -14.86 29.79 -14.39
C SER A 49 -14.53 31.24 -14.06
N GLY A 50 -13.32 31.55 -13.58
CA GLY A 50 -12.90 32.91 -13.25
C GLY A 50 -13.61 33.52 -12.03
N GLY A 51 -13.96 32.70 -11.04
CA GLY A 51 -14.48 33.17 -9.75
C GLY A 51 -16.00 33.22 -9.61
N ASN A 52 -16.74 32.38 -10.35
CA ASN A 52 -18.21 32.47 -10.43
C ASN A 52 -18.99 31.99 -9.18
N VAL A 53 -18.35 31.24 -8.27
CA VAL A 53 -18.98 30.80 -7.01
C VAL A 53 -18.85 31.88 -5.95
N VAL A 54 -19.98 32.44 -5.53
CA VAL A 54 -20.01 33.65 -4.68
C VAL A 54 -20.28 33.37 -3.21
N ALA A 55 -20.91 32.23 -2.93
CA ALA A 55 -21.17 31.74 -1.58
C ALA A 55 -21.47 30.23 -1.60
N GLY A 56 -21.44 29.61 -0.44
CA GLY A 56 -22.03 28.29 -0.27
C GLY A 56 -22.79 28.14 1.04
N VAL A 57 -23.61 27.11 1.10
CA VAL A 57 -24.39 26.72 2.27
C VAL A 57 -23.82 25.45 2.86
N GLN A 58 -23.59 25.42 4.16
CA GLN A 58 -23.36 24.23 4.95
C GLN A 58 -24.30 24.26 6.14
N TYR A 59 -25.39 23.48 6.10
CA TYR A 59 -26.38 23.49 7.16
C TYR A 59 -25.76 23.24 8.54
N GLY A 60 -26.03 24.15 9.48
CA GLY A 60 -25.52 24.11 10.85
C GLY A 60 -24.05 24.54 11.02
N ARG A 61 -23.38 25.07 9.98
CA ARG A 61 -22.00 25.55 10.04
C ARG A 61 -21.84 26.90 9.34
N HIS A 62 -20.79 27.62 9.71
CA HIS A 62 -20.32 28.84 9.05
C HIS A 62 -18.80 28.72 8.85
N GLY A 63 -18.24 29.46 7.89
CA GLY A 63 -16.80 29.47 7.65
C GLY A 63 -16.46 29.94 6.25
N VAL A 64 -15.36 29.42 5.72
CA VAL A 64 -14.90 29.65 4.35
C VAL A 64 -14.47 28.33 3.71
N LEU A 65 -14.55 28.26 2.38
CA LEU A 65 -13.85 27.27 1.57
C LEU A 65 -12.68 27.97 0.88
N GLU A 66 -11.46 27.60 1.23
CA GLU A 66 -10.24 28.16 0.65
C GLU A 66 -10.07 27.70 -0.82
N THR A 67 -9.68 28.62 -1.69
CA THR A 67 -9.32 28.34 -3.09
C THR A 67 -8.07 29.12 -3.50
N ARG A 68 -7.46 28.81 -4.63
CA ARG A 68 -6.24 29.53 -5.08
C ARG A 68 -6.49 30.98 -5.48
N ILE A 69 -7.73 31.32 -5.81
CA ILE A 69 -8.10 32.67 -6.29
C ILE A 69 -8.93 33.46 -5.27
N GLY A 70 -9.04 32.95 -4.04
CA GLY A 70 -9.73 33.61 -2.93
C GLY A 70 -10.73 32.70 -2.21
N ASP A 71 -11.05 33.04 -0.98
CA ASP A 71 -11.96 32.27 -0.13
C ASP A 71 -13.42 32.47 -0.53
N ILE A 72 -14.18 31.37 -0.54
CA ILE A 72 -15.63 31.39 -0.76
C ILE A 72 -16.33 31.39 0.60
N PRO A 73 -17.19 32.38 0.92
CA PRO A 73 -17.88 32.43 2.21
C PRO A 73 -18.94 31.32 2.34
N VAL A 74 -19.03 30.73 3.52
CA VAL A 74 -19.94 29.62 3.84
C VAL A 74 -20.92 30.01 4.95
N TYR A 75 -22.21 29.81 4.68
CA TYR A 75 -23.31 30.16 5.57
C TYR A 75 -24.17 28.95 5.94
N SER A 76 -25.02 29.08 6.97
CA SER A 76 -25.86 27.99 7.44
C SER A 76 -27.15 27.78 6.64
N SER A 77 -27.59 28.75 5.83
CA SER A 77 -28.82 28.67 5.03
C SER A 77 -28.77 29.58 3.80
N VAL A 78 -29.61 29.32 2.80
CA VAL A 78 -29.74 30.20 1.62
C VAL A 78 -30.24 31.58 2.05
N ARG A 79 -31.15 31.62 3.03
CA ARG A 79 -31.62 32.88 3.61
C ARG A 79 -30.49 33.74 4.15
N ASP A 80 -29.49 33.13 4.80
CA ASP A 80 -28.36 33.87 5.34
C ASP A 80 -27.41 34.35 4.24
N VAL A 81 -27.21 33.56 3.17
CA VAL A 81 -26.51 34.00 1.96
C VAL A 81 -27.14 35.28 1.40
N MET A 82 -28.47 35.29 1.24
CA MET A 82 -29.20 36.46 0.73
C MET A 82 -29.12 37.66 1.68
N LYS A 83 -29.23 37.46 3.00
CA LYS A 83 -29.11 38.53 4.01
C LYS A 83 -27.74 39.22 3.99
N GLN A 84 -26.69 38.49 3.64
CA GLN A 84 -25.33 39.02 3.55
C GLN A 84 -25.06 39.73 2.21
N GLY A 85 -26.07 39.85 1.34
CA GLY A 85 -25.98 40.60 0.09
C GLY A 85 -25.37 39.82 -1.07
N HIS A 86 -25.21 38.50 -0.95
CA HIS A 86 -24.70 37.68 -2.04
C HIS A 86 -25.80 37.38 -3.05
N GLY A 87 -25.81 38.11 -4.18
CA GLY A 87 -26.67 37.79 -5.32
C GLY A 87 -26.14 36.60 -6.13
N PHE A 88 -27.01 35.68 -6.53
CA PHE A 88 -26.69 34.54 -7.39
C PHE A 88 -27.87 34.15 -8.28
N ASP A 89 -27.61 33.58 -9.46
CA ASP A 89 -28.65 33.16 -10.42
C ASP A 89 -28.68 31.64 -10.64
N ILE A 90 -27.69 30.91 -10.10
CA ILE A 90 -27.63 29.44 -10.17
C ILE A 90 -27.41 28.83 -8.78
N GLY A 91 -28.27 27.87 -8.41
CA GLY A 91 -28.06 26.99 -7.24
C GLY A 91 -27.49 25.63 -7.66
N VAL A 92 -26.50 25.12 -6.93
CA VAL A 92 -25.94 23.77 -7.15
C VAL A 92 -26.14 22.91 -5.91
N ILE A 93 -26.70 21.71 -6.05
CA ILE A 93 -27.08 20.87 -4.92
C ILE A 93 -26.20 19.62 -4.82
N TYR A 94 -25.52 19.46 -3.68
CA TYR A 94 -24.74 18.29 -3.26
C TYR A 94 -25.29 17.65 -1.97
N LEU A 95 -26.55 17.23 -1.97
CA LEU A 95 -27.19 16.68 -0.76
C LEU A 95 -27.56 15.21 -0.90
N PRO A 96 -27.78 14.48 0.21
CA PRO A 96 -28.44 13.18 0.16
C PRO A 96 -29.82 13.28 -0.51
N PRO A 97 -30.30 12.21 -1.18
CA PRO A 97 -31.53 12.27 -1.99
C PRO A 97 -32.76 12.82 -1.26
N ALA A 98 -32.94 12.41 0.00
CA ALA A 98 -34.06 12.82 0.85
C ALA A 98 -34.10 14.32 1.18
N ALA A 99 -33.00 15.06 0.96
CA ALA A 99 -32.91 16.49 1.26
C ALA A 99 -32.97 17.39 0.01
N VAL A 100 -32.98 16.81 -1.20
CA VAL A 100 -32.92 17.57 -2.46
C VAL A 100 -34.13 18.49 -2.62
N SER A 101 -35.36 17.95 -2.46
CA SER A 101 -36.60 18.72 -2.66
C SER A 101 -36.72 19.91 -1.71
N GLN A 102 -36.26 19.76 -0.46
CA GLN A 102 -36.20 20.84 0.53
C GLN A 102 -35.20 21.94 0.13
N ALA A 103 -34.02 21.57 -0.38
CA ALA A 103 -33.04 22.55 -0.84
C ALA A 103 -33.50 23.30 -2.10
N VAL A 104 -34.17 22.61 -3.03
CA VAL A 104 -34.82 23.24 -4.19
C VAL A 104 -35.85 24.27 -3.72
N TRP A 105 -36.71 23.88 -2.77
CA TRP A 105 -37.71 24.77 -2.20
C TRP A 105 -37.07 25.99 -1.53
N GLU A 106 -36.01 25.80 -0.74
CA GLU A 106 -35.31 26.88 -0.06
C GLU A 106 -34.68 27.88 -1.05
N LEU A 107 -34.00 27.38 -2.08
CA LEU A 107 -33.41 28.19 -3.15
C LEU A 107 -34.46 29.07 -3.82
N VAL A 108 -35.57 28.47 -4.25
CA VAL A 108 -36.68 29.18 -4.91
C VAL A 108 -37.36 30.17 -3.97
N ARG A 109 -37.58 29.79 -2.70
CA ARG A 109 -38.33 30.61 -1.73
C ARG A 109 -37.61 31.90 -1.37
N TYR A 110 -36.29 31.87 -1.26
CA TYR A 110 -35.49 32.97 -0.73
C TYR A 110 -34.71 33.75 -1.78
N ASN A 111 -34.49 33.18 -2.98
CA ASN A 111 -33.82 33.88 -4.07
C ASN A 111 -34.76 34.09 -5.27
N LYS A 112 -35.20 35.34 -5.45
CA LYS A 112 -36.06 35.74 -6.57
C LYS A 112 -35.32 35.90 -7.90
N ASP A 113 -34.00 36.05 -7.85
CA ASP A 113 -33.14 36.20 -9.04
C ASP A 113 -32.63 34.85 -9.56
N LEU A 114 -33.04 33.76 -8.90
CA LEU A 114 -32.69 32.40 -9.29
C LEU A 114 -33.26 32.08 -10.66
N LYS A 115 -32.40 31.61 -11.57
CA LYS A 115 -32.80 31.19 -12.92
C LYS A 115 -32.68 29.69 -13.10
N ARG A 116 -31.67 29.07 -12.47
CA ARG A 116 -31.35 27.65 -12.66
C ARG A 116 -30.98 26.95 -11.38
N ILE A 117 -31.30 25.66 -11.32
CA ILE A 117 -30.81 24.74 -10.31
C ILE A 117 -30.15 23.54 -11.00
N VAL A 118 -28.95 23.18 -10.57
CA VAL A 118 -28.22 21.99 -11.02
C VAL A 118 -28.12 21.00 -9.87
N THR A 119 -28.73 19.83 -10.03
CA THR A 119 -28.77 18.80 -8.99
C THR A 119 -27.86 17.63 -9.34
N ILE A 120 -26.80 17.44 -8.55
CA ILE A 120 -25.79 16.41 -8.77
C ILE A 120 -26.24 15.06 -8.20
N THR A 121 -26.99 15.09 -7.11
CA THR A 121 -27.47 13.94 -6.36
C THR A 121 -28.14 12.88 -7.22
N GLU A 122 -27.73 11.61 -7.07
CA GLU A 122 -28.36 10.44 -7.69
C GLU A 122 -29.45 9.85 -6.80
N LYS A 123 -30.43 9.13 -7.38
CA LYS A 123 -31.46 8.36 -6.67
C LYS A 123 -32.45 9.24 -5.93
N VAL A 124 -32.75 10.40 -6.50
CA VAL A 124 -33.85 11.24 -6.01
C VAL A 124 -35.17 10.54 -6.28
N SER A 125 -36.04 10.50 -5.28
CA SER A 125 -37.32 9.79 -5.39
C SER A 125 -38.21 10.44 -6.46
N VAL A 126 -39.04 9.65 -7.14
CA VAL A 126 -40.03 10.15 -8.11
C VAL A 126 -40.85 11.31 -7.53
N ARG A 127 -41.29 11.16 -6.27
CA ARG A 127 -42.04 12.19 -5.54
C ARG A 127 -41.23 13.49 -5.39
N ASP A 128 -39.97 13.40 -4.96
CA ASP A 128 -39.13 14.57 -4.77
C ASP A 128 -38.79 15.25 -6.10
N SER A 129 -38.55 14.48 -7.17
CA SER A 129 -38.34 14.99 -8.52
C SER A 129 -39.58 15.72 -9.05
N MET A 130 -40.77 15.17 -8.85
CA MET A 130 -42.03 15.80 -9.22
C MET A 130 -42.25 17.12 -8.47
N LEU A 131 -42.07 17.12 -7.14
CA LEU A 131 -42.20 18.33 -6.32
C LEU A 131 -41.19 19.41 -6.72
N SER A 132 -39.93 19.01 -6.96
CA SER A 132 -38.87 19.92 -7.43
C SER A 132 -39.20 20.50 -8.80
N ARG A 133 -39.68 19.69 -9.74
CA ARG A 133 -40.12 20.16 -11.06
C ARG A 133 -41.28 21.14 -10.92
N TYR A 134 -42.31 20.79 -10.14
CA TYR A 134 -43.51 21.62 -9.95
C TYR A 134 -43.16 23.03 -9.42
N ILE A 135 -42.39 23.12 -8.33
CA ILE A 135 -42.06 24.42 -7.74
C ILE A 135 -41.17 25.27 -8.65
N CYS A 136 -40.24 24.64 -9.37
CA CYS A 136 -39.41 25.32 -10.35
C CYS A 136 -40.23 25.87 -11.52
N GLN A 137 -41.21 25.12 -12.01
CA GLN A 137 -42.12 25.56 -13.08
C GLN A 137 -42.96 26.77 -12.65
N GLU A 138 -43.56 26.72 -11.46
CA GLU A 138 -44.33 27.85 -10.89
C GLU A 138 -43.49 29.11 -10.69
N SER A 139 -42.17 28.94 -10.46
CA SER A 139 -41.27 30.04 -10.14
C SER A 139 -40.44 30.52 -11.32
N GLY A 140 -40.62 29.94 -12.51
CA GLY A 140 -39.83 30.28 -13.70
C GLY A 140 -38.34 29.95 -13.57
N VAL A 141 -38.02 28.82 -12.94
CA VAL A 141 -36.65 28.33 -12.73
C VAL A 141 -36.42 27.05 -13.53
N ASP A 142 -35.33 26.98 -14.28
CA ASP A 142 -34.93 25.75 -14.98
C ASP A 142 -34.26 24.77 -14.01
N LEU A 143 -34.61 23.49 -14.11
CA LEU A 143 -34.02 22.42 -13.30
C LEU A 143 -33.23 21.46 -14.20
N ILE A 144 -31.98 21.19 -13.83
CA ILE A 144 -31.05 20.29 -14.55
C ILE A 144 -30.58 19.19 -13.57
N GLY A 145 -30.44 17.96 -14.06
CA GLY A 145 -30.30 16.76 -13.24
C GLY A 145 -31.66 16.08 -13.00
N CYS A 146 -31.83 15.23 -12.00
CA CYS A 146 -30.85 14.76 -10.99
C CYS A 146 -29.82 13.78 -11.60
N ASN A 147 -28.88 13.27 -10.79
CA ASN A 147 -27.84 12.32 -11.22
C ASN A 147 -26.99 12.85 -12.39
N CYS A 148 -26.47 14.07 -12.28
CA CYS A 148 -25.68 14.67 -13.35
C CYS A 148 -24.32 15.16 -12.88
N LEU A 149 -23.39 15.37 -13.81
CA LEU A 149 -22.14 16.11 -13.56
C LEU A 149 -22.27 17.61 -13.85
N GLY A 150 -23.46 18.10 -14.19
CA GLY A 150 -23.74 19.50 -14.45
C GLY A 150 -23.52 19.93 -15.90
N ILE A 151 -23.11 21.19 -16.05
CA ILE A 151 -23.11 21.91 -17.34
C ILE A 151 -21.80 22.68 -17.54
N ALA A 152 -21.39 22.85 -18.79
CA ALA A 152 -20.25 23.67 -19.14
C ALA A 152 -20.42 24.40 -20.47
N ASN A 153 -19.88 25.61 -20.53
CA ASN A 153 -19.74 26.44 -21.71
C ASN A 153 -18.25 26.63 -22.00
N ALA A 154 -17.75 25.95 -23.02
CA ALA A 154 -16.32 25.91 -23.33
C ALA A 154 -15.81 27.21 -23.97
N TRP A 155 -16.69 28.00 -24.60
CA TRP A 155 -16.34 29.32 -25.14
C TRP A 155 -16.03 30.32 -24.03
N ASP A 156 -16.85 30.31 -22.98
CA ASP A 156 -16.70 31.17 -21.81
C ASP A 156 -15.74 30.59 -20.77
N GLN A 157 -15.30 29.34 -20.94
CA GLN A 157 -14.55 28.57 -19.95
C GLN A 157 -15.29 28.51 -18.61
N VAL A 158 -16.57 28.19 -18.63
CA VAL A 158 -17.38 28.11 -17.40
C VAL A 158 -17.89 26.70 -17.20
N ARG A 159 -17.75 26.21 -15.97
CA ARG A 159 -18.26 24.92 -15.51
C ARG A 159 -19.07 25.10 -14.22
N VAL A 160 -20.25 24.51 -14.17
CA VAL A 160 -21.14 24.54 -12.99
C VAL A 160 -21.71 23.16 -12.72
N GLY A 161 -21.64 22.72 -11.46
CA GLY A 161 -22.13 21.42 -11.03
C GLY A 161 -21.01 20.49 -10.56
N GLY A 162 -20.97 19.28 -11.13
CA GLY A 162 -20.05 18.18 -10.84
C GLY A 162 -18.70 18.30 -11.53
N ALA A 163 -17.91 17.23 -11.46
CA ALA A 163 -16.56 17.14 -12.03
C ALA A 163 -16.55 16.95 -13.57
N LEU A 164 -17.42 17.64 -14.30
CA LEU A 164 -17.46 17.62 -15.75
C LEU A 164 -16.11 18.11 -16.32
N GLY A 165 -15.44 17.31 -17.14
CA GLY A 165 -14.09 17.64 -17.63
C GLY A 165 -12.94 17.32 -16.67
N GLY A 166 -13.20 16.69 -15.51
CA GLY A 166 -12.17 16.27 -14.56
C GLY A 166 -11.54 17.41 -13.76
N ASP A 167 -10.33 17.19 -13.25
CA ASP A 167 -9.59 18.18 -12.45
C ASP A 167 -8.92 19.28 -13.30
N ASN A 168 -8.76 19.04 -14.62
CA ASN A 168 -8.26 20.00 -15.59
C ASN A 168 -9.27 20.18 -16.74
N PRO A 169 -10.37 20.93 -16.54
CA PRO A 169 -11.46 21.01 -17.52
C PRO A 169 -11.04 21.49 -18.91
N ALA A 170 -10.01 22.33 -19.00
CA ALA A 170 -9.48 22.85 -20.26
C ALA A 170 -8.95 21.77 -21.22
N GLU A 171 -8.58 20.59 -20.73
CA GLU A 171 -8.07 19.49 -21.56
C GLU A 171 -9.18 18.86 -22.43
N SER A 172 -10.38 18.75 -21.87
CA SER A 172 -11.54 18.12 -22.52
C SER A 172 -12.54 19.13 -23.08
N LEU A 173 -12.73 20.26 -22.41
CA LEU A 173 -13.65 21.34 -22.79
C LEU A 173 -12.94 22.39 -23.65
N LYS A 174 -12.25 21.93 -24.69
CA LYS A 174 -11.62 22.82 -25.67
C LYS A 174 -12.70 23.48 -26.51
N LYS A 175 -12.63 24.80 -26.66
CA LYS A 175 -13.57 25.61 -27.46
C LYS A 175 -13.70 25.08 -28.90
N GLY A 176 -14.93 24.88 -29.37
CA GLY A 176 -15.27 24.54 -30.75
C GLY A 176 -16.78 24.58 -31.01
N SER A 177 -17.28 23.76 -31.93
CA SER A 177 -18.63 23.89 -32.49
C SER A 177 -19.58 22.74 -32.20
N VAL A 178 -19.20 21.74 -31.40
CA VAL A 178 -20.04 20.58 -31.08
C VAL A 178 -20.70 20.74 -29.70
N ALA A 179 -22.02 20.56 -29.62
CA ALA A 179 -22.73 20.48 -28.35
C ALA A 179 -22.97 19.03 -27.92
N ILE A 180 -22.80 18.71 -26.64
CA ILE A 180 -23.01 17.37 -26.09
C ILE A 180 -24.18 17.39 -25.10
N HIS A 181 -25.15 16.50 -25.28
CA HIS A 181 -26.14 16.15 -24.27
C HIS A 181 -26.01 14.67 -23.96
N SER A 182 -25.78 14.36 -22.68
CA SER A 182 -25.51 12.99 -22.25
C SER A 182 -26.20 12.67 -20.94
N ASN A 183 -26.93 11.54 -20.95
CA ASN A 183 -27.55 10.96 -19.76
C ASN A 183 -26.51 10.49 -18.74
N SER A 184 -25.27 10.22 -19.16
CA SER A 184 -24.17 9.81 -18.29
C SER A 184 -23.12 10.93 -18.19
N GLY A 185 -22.81 11.37 -16.98
CA GLY A 185 -21.80 12.40 -16.75
C GLY A 185 -20.39 12.04 -17.23
N ASN A 186 -19.93 10.80 -17.00
CA ASN A 186 -18.59 10.39 -17.43
C ASN A 186 -18.44 10.47 -18.96
N PHE A 187 -19.42 9.93 -19.69
CA PHE A 187 -19.43 9.99 -21.16
C PHE A 187 -19.55 11.41 -21.71
N THR A 188 -20.10 12.38 -20.98
CA THR A 188 -20.01 13.80 -21.38
C THR A 188 -18.55 14.23 -21.55
N THR A 189 -17.65 13.79 -20.66
CA THR A 189 -16.21 14.12 -20.70
C THR A 189 -15.46 13.24 -21.69
N THR A 190 -15.73 11.93 -21.73
CA THR A 190 -15.06 11.00 -22.64
C THR A 190 -15.32 11.34 -24.11
N ILE A 191 -16.56 11.66 -24.45
CA ILE A 191 -16.94 12.05 -25.82
C ILE A 191 -16.23 13.36 -26.21
N ALA A 192 -16.15 14.32 -25.28
CA ALA A 192 -15.43 15.57 -25.53
C ALA A 192 -13.94 15.33 -25.85
N ASN A 193 -13.29 14.41 -25.14
CA ASN A 193 -11.91 14.01 -25.45
C ASN A 193 -11.78 13.33 -26.81
N TYR A 194 -12.70 12.43 -27.16
CA TYR A 194 -12.68 11.75 -28.47
C TYR A 194 -12.83 12.74 -29.62
N LEU A 195 -13.75 13.70 -29.48
CA LEU A 195 -13.94 14.79 -30.44
C LEU A 195 -12.67 15.67 -30.55
N ASN A 196 -12.07 16.03 -29.41
CA ASN A 196 -10.87 16.85 -29.37
C ASN A 196 -9.71 16.19 -30.13
N MET A 197 -9.49 14.87 -29.94
CA MET A 197 -8.46 14.14 -30.70
C MET A 197 -8.67 14.19 -32.21
N ALA A 198 -9.93 14.22 -32.65
CA ALA A 198 -10.31 14.28 -34.06
C ALA A 198 -10.56 15.71 -34.59
N GLY A 199 -10.12 16.76 -33.89
CA GLY A 199 -10.18 18.12 -34.41
C GLY A 199 -11.50 18.87 -34.16
N PHE A 200 -12.38 18.35 -33.30
CA PHE A 200 -13.66 18.96 -32.95
C PHE A 200 -13.66 19.44 -31.50
N GLY A 201 -13.94 20.71 -31.28
CA GLY A 201 -14.09 21.28 -29.94
C GLY A 201 -15.56 21.34 -29.52
N ILE A 202 -15.75 21.70 -28.27
CA ILE A 202 -17.06 21.78 -27.61
C ILE A 202 -17.57 23.22 -27.61
N SER A 203 -18.85 23.41 -27.93
CA SER A 203 -19.56 24.66 -27.65
C SER A 203 -20.10 24.62 -26.20
N THR A 204 -20.97 23.65 -25.94
CA THR A 204 -21.64 23.43 -24.65
C THR A 204 -21.73 21.94 -24.34
N ALA A 205 -21.46 21.57 -23.09
CA ALA A 205 -21.60 20.20 -22.61
C ALA A 205 -22.63 20.13 -21.48
N VAL A 206 -23.61 19.25 -21.61
CA VAL A 206 -24.70 19.04 -20.65
C VAL A 206 -24.72 17.58 -20.24
N SER A 207 -24.46 17.33 -18.95
CA SER A 207 -24.87 16.09 -18.32
C SER A 207 -26.32 16.28 -17.87
N SER A 208 -27.26 15.62 -18.54
CA SER A 208 -28.68 15.68 -18.19
C SER A 208 -28.98 14.85 -16.95
N GLY A 209 -28.22 13.76 -16.80
CA GLY A 209 -28.42 12.74 -15.78
C GLY A 209 -29.50 11.73 -16.12
N LYS A 210 -29.55 10.64 -15.34
CA LYS A 210 -30.44 9.50 -15.61
C LYS A 210 -31.18 8.96 -14.39
N ASP A 211 -31.72 9.86 -13.58
CA ASP A 211 -32.82 9.51 -12.68
C ASP A 211 -34.14 9.34 -13.47
N VAL A 212 -35.23 8.95 -12.81
CA VAL A 212 -36.51 8.61 -13.48
C VAL A 212 -37.05 9.78 -14.31
N TYR A 213 -36.88 11.02 -13.84
CA TYR A 213 -37.22 12.24 -14.58
C TYR A 213 -35.95 12.95 -15.06
N ILE A 214 -35.88 13.22 -16.36
CA ILE A 214 -34.90 14.13 -16.93
C ILE A 214 -35.55 15.52 -17.01
N HIS A 215 -35.07 16.47 -16.20
CA HIS A 215 -35.69 17.79 -16.10
C HIS A 215 -35.33 18.74 -17.26
N PHE A 216 -34.18 18.55 -17.90
CA PHE A 216 -33.76 19.24 -19.11
C PHE A 216 -33.43 18.20 -20.19
N ALA A 217 -34.46 17.80 -20.92
CA ALA A 217 -34.45 16.63 -21.77
C ALA A 217 -34.00 16.97 -23.21
N ALA A 218 -34.06 15.98 -24.10
CA ALA A 218 -33.59 16.11 -25.47
C ALA A 218 -34.30 17.24 -26.24
N ALA A 219 -35.60 17.45 -26.01
CA ALA A 219 -36.37 18.46 -26.72
C ALA A 219 -35.93 19.89 -26.36
N GLU A 220 -35.79 20.20 -25.07
CA GLU A 220 -35.32 21.51 -24.61
C GLU A 220 -33.87 21.76 -25.04
N PHE A 221 -33.02 20.74 -24.97
CA PHE A 221 -31.64 20.85 -25.40
C PHE A 221 -31.54 21.09 -26.92
N LEU A 222 -32.28 20.37 -27.76
CA LEU A 222 -32.23 20.55 -29.21
C LEU A 222 -32.81 21.91 -29.64
N TYR A 223 -33.86 22.37 -28.97
CA TYR A 223 -34.36 23.74 -29.17
C TYR A 223 -33.28 24.78 -28.85
N ALA A 224 -32.65 24.68 -27.67
CA ALA A 224 -31.56 25.58 -27.29
C ALA A 224 -30.34 25.46 -28.23
N ALA A 225 -30.04 24.25 -28.69
CA ALA A 225 -28.93 23.97 -29.59
C ALA A 225 -29.18 24.60 -30.96
N GLN A 226 -30.41 24.57 -31.47
CA GLN A 226 -30.78 25.25 -32.71
C GLN A 226 -30.46 26.73 -32.65
N ASN A 227 -30.81 27.38 -31.54
CA ASN A 227 -30.68 28.82 -31.36
C ASN A 227 -29.26 29.27 -30.98
N ASP A 228 -28.35 28.36 -30.64
CA ASP A 228 -26.95 28.71 -30.36
C ASP A 228 -26.12 28.84 -31.65
N PRO A 229 -25.72 30.05 -32.06
CA PRO A 229 -24.97 30.25 -33.30
C PRO A 229 -23.58 29.59 -33.29
N ARG A 230 -23.04 29.24 -32.11
CA ARG A 230 -21.73 28.60 -31.98
C ARG A 230 -21.79 27.09 -32.25
N THR A 231 -22.97 26.50 -32.11
CA THR A 231 -23.18 25.06 -32.24
C THR A 231 -23.49 24.72 -33.71
N LYS A 232 -22.66 23.88 -34.33
CA LYS A 232 -22.84 23.35 -35.69
C LYS A 232 -23.41 21.93 -35.72
N ALA A 233 -23.08 21.11 -34.74
CA ALA A 233 -23.57 19.74 -34.61
C ALA A 233 -23.83 19.35 -33.15
N VAL A 234 -24.66 18.34 -32.95
CA VAL A 234 -25.03 17.83 -31.63
C VAL A 234 -24.62 16.37 -31.49
N VAL A 235 -24.13 15.98 -30.32
CA VAL A 235 -24.01 14.59 -29.90
C VAL A 235 -25.02 14.30 -28.79
N LEU A 236 -25.83 13.25 -28.98
CA LEU A 236 -26.75 12.72 -27.99
C LEU A 236 -26.24 11.35 -27.50
N TYR A 237 -25.93 11.24 -26.21
CA TYR A 237 -25.67 9.95 -25.56
C TYR A 237 -26.90 9.51 -24.76
N VAL A 238 -27.55 8.46 -25.24
CA VAL A 238 -28.91 8.08 -24.84
C VAL A 238 -28.91 6.73 -24.13
N GLU A 239 -29.61 6.68 -23.00
CA GLU A 239 -29.85 5.46 -22.22
C GLU A 239 -31.34 5.03 -22.32
N PRO A 240 -31.65 3.74 -22.09
CA PRO A 240 -33.03 3.24 -22.06
C PRO A 240 -33.89 3.91 -20.98
N GLY A 241 -35.21 3.87 -21.16
CA GLY A 241 -36.20 4.45 -20.25
C GLY A 241 -36.63 5.86 -20.64
N GLY A 242 -37.95 6.11 -20.69
CA GLY A 242 -38.57 7.38 -21.05
C GLY A 242 -38.65 7.63 -22.57
N TYR A 243 -39.57 8.52 -22.96
CA TYR A 243 -39.86 8.87 -24.37
C TYR A 243 -39.29 10.22 -24.82
N TYR A 244 -38.33 10.77 -24.07
CA TYR A 244 -37.79 12.11 -24.30
C TYR A 244 -37.23 12.31 -25.71
N GLU A 245 -36.51 11.32 -26.24
CA GLU A 245 -35.92 11.40 -27.57
C GLU A 245 -36.98 11.29 -28.67
N LYS A 246 -37.99 10.43 -28.49
CA LYS A 246 -39.13 10.31 -29.41
C LYS A 246 -39.92 11.62 -29.46
N GLN A 247 -40.23 12.18 -28.30
CA GLN A 247 -40.94 13.46 -28.19
C GLN A 247 -40.18 14.58 -28.91
N ALA A 248 -38.85 14.64 -28.75
CA ALA A 248 -38.03 15.62 -29.46
C ALA A 248 -38.10 15.45 -30.99
N ILE A 249 -38.02 14.21 -31.48
CA ILE A 249 -38.15 13.90 -32.92
C ILE A 249 -39.54 14.28 -33.45
N GLU A 250 -40.60 13.94 -32.72
CA GLU A 250 -41.98 14.26 -33.07
C GLU A 250 -42.20 15.77 -33.12
N TRP A 251 -41.72 16.53 -32.12
CA TRP A 251 -41.85 17.99 -32.10
C TRP A 251 -41.08 18.67 -33.24
N ILE A 252 -39.95 18.11 -33.67
CA ILE A 252 -39.24 18.57 -34.87
C ILE A 252 -40.06 18.28 -36.13
N ARG A 253 -40.64 17.09 -36.25
CA ARG A 253 -41.49 16.69 -37.39
C ARG A 253 -42.78 17.51 -37.48
N GLU A 254 -43.42 17.76 -36.34
CA GLU A 254 -44.60 18.61 -36.16
C GLU A 254 -44.29 20.10 -36.33
N ARG A 255 -43.00 20.48 -36.44
CA ARG A 255 -42.52 21.86 -36.52
C ARG A 255 -42.95 22.72 -35.33
N ARG A 256 -43.08 22.13 -34.13
CA ARG A 256 -43.23 22.91 -32.88
C ARG A 256 -42.03 23.83 -32.67
N PHE A 257 -40.84 23.38 -33.05
CA PHE A 257 -39.68 24.22 -33.31
C PHE A 257 -38.92 23.71 -34.53
N GLY A 258 -38.26 24.61 -35.26
CA GLY A 258 -37.39 24.23 -36.38
C GLY A 258 -36.07 23.65 -35.87
N PHE A 259 -35.57 22.61 -36.51
CA PHE A 259 -34.25 22.04 -36.19
C PHE A 259 -33.54 21.58 -37.47
N ASN A 260 -32.35 22.10 -37.73
CA ASN A 260 -31.59 21.82 -38.97
C ASN A 260 -30.12 21.45 -38.76
N LYS A 261 -29.67 21.33 -37.51
CA LYS A 261 -28.30 20.93 -37.18
C LYS A 261 -28.19 19.40 -37.16
N PRO A 262 -27.10 18.79 -37.65
CA PRO A 262 -26.98 17.34 -37.61
C PRO A 262 -26.80 16.82 -36.18
N VAL A 263 -27.31 15.62 -35.94
CA VAL A 263 -27.24 14.91 -34.65
C VAL A 263 -26.52 13.57 -34.80
N ILE A 264 -25.53 13.33 -33.94
CA ILE A 264 -24.93 12.00 -33.77
C ILE A 264 -25.53 11.37 -32.52
N ALA A 265 -26.31 10.31 -32.71
CA ALA A 265 -26.96 9.61 -31.61
C ALA A 265 -26.20 8.33 -31.26
N CYS A 266 -25.80 8.16 -30.00
CA CYS A 266 -25.27 6.91 -29.46
C CYS A 266 -26.26 6.36 -28.44
N VAL A 267 -27.00 5.32 -28.81
CA VAL A 267 -27.91 4.62 -27.90
C VAL A 267 -27.17 3.44 -27.26
N THR A 268 -27.14 3.37 -25.93
CA THR A 268 -26.48 2.29 -25.19
C THR A 268 -27.49 1.37 -24.51
N GLY A 269 -27.00 0.27 -23.94
CA GLY A 269 -27.77 -0.54 -22.99
C GLY A 269 -28.58 -1.67 -23.58
N ARG A 270 -28.29 -2.16 -24.80
CA ARG A 270 -28.91 -3.37 -25.37
C ARG A 270 -28.87 -4.56 -24.40
N TRP A 271 -27.74 -4.73 -23.72
CA TRP A 271 -27.52 -5.79 -22.72
C TRP A 271 -28.48 -5.73 -21.53
N LYS A 272 -29.10 -4.58 -21.22
CA LYS A 272 -30.04 -4.45 -20.10
C LYS A 272 -31.28 -5.33 -20.30
N SER A 273 -31.67 -5.61 -21.55
CA SER A 273 -32.77 -6.53 -21.87
C SER A 273 -32.53 -7.97 -21.40
N ALA A 274 -31.26 -8.37 -21.23
CA ALA A 274 -30.86 -9.72 -20.85
C ALA A 274 -30.68 -9.92 -19.33
N ILE A 275 -30.92 -8.87 -18.51
CA ILE A 275 -30.65 -8.90 -17.07
C ILE A 275 -31.92 -8.59 -16.27
N ALA A 276 -32.30 -9.48 -15.35
CA ALA A 276 -33.49 -9.35 -14.50
C ALA A 276 -33.34 -8.35 -13.34
N ARG A 277 -32.14 -7.81 -13.11
CA ARG A 277 -31.81 -6.86 -12.04
C ARG A 277 -31.56 -5.46 -12.60
N PRO A 278 -32.01 -4.39 -11.90
CA PRO A 278 -31.63 -3.03 -12.25
C PRO A 278 -30.10 -2.87 -12.14
N CYS A 279 -29.44 -2.51 -13.24
CA CYS A 279 -28.01 -2.21 -13.25
C CYS A 279 -27.79 -0.71 -13.47
N GLY A 280 -27.12 -0.05 -12.52
CA GLY A 280 -26.76 1.37 -12.61
C GLY A 280 -27.92 2.34 -12.37
N HIS A 281 -27.81 3.53 -12.98
CA HIS A 281 -28.67 4.71 -12.77
C HIS A 281 -30.16 4.37 -12.60
N ALA A 282 -30.77 4.94 -11.55
CA ALA A 282 -32.12 4.62 -11.08
C ALA A 282 -33.25 4.80 -12.12
N GLY A 283 -33.00 5.46 -13.26
CA GLY A 283 -33.96 5.72 -14.33
C GLY A 283 -34.01 4.73 -15.50
N ALA A 284 -33.34 3.58 -15.43
CA ALA A 284 -33.35 2.57 -16.49
C ALA A 284 -34.38 1.45 -16.27
N LEU A 285 -35.60 1.79 -15.82
CA LEU A 285 -36.75 0.89 -15.96
C LEU A 285 -37.21 0.99 -17.43
N ALA A 286 -36.72 0.08 -18.27
CA ALA A 286 -37.23 -0.11 -19.63
C ALA A 286 -38.27 -1.25 -19.62
N GLY A 287 -39.31 -1.16 -20.45
CA GLY A 287 -40.33 -2.22 -20.51
C GLY A 287 -41.67 -1.82 -21.15
N SER A 288 -41.84 -0.55 -21.51
CA SER A 288 -43.06 -0.02 -22.14
C SER A 288 -42.90 0.34 -23.62
N GLY A 289 -41.80 -0.06 -24.26
CA GLY A 289 -41.46 0.33 -25.64
C GLY A 289 -40.48 1.51 -25.72
N ASP A 290 -39.62 1.63 -24.71
CA ASP A 290 -38.58 2.66 -24.53
C ASP A 290 -37.21 2.05 -24.22
N ASP A 291 -37.00 0.80 -24.66
CA ASP A 291 -35.74 0.09 -24.60
C ASP A 291 -34.71 0.64 -25.62
N ALA A 292 -33.47 0.14 -25.54
CA ALA A 292 -32.39 0.58 -26.42
C ALA A 292 -32.73 0.39 -27.90
N GLU A 293 -33.18 -0.80 -28.30
CA GLU A 293 -33.46 -1.12 -29.70
C GLU A 293 -34.61 -0.29 -30.27
N THR A 294 -35.63 0.00 -29.47
CA THR A 294 -36.74 0.86 -29.88
C THR A 294 -36.29 2.30 -30.05
N LYS A 295 -35.44 2.81 -29.16
CA LYS A 295 -34.81 4.13 -29.32
C LYS A 295 -33.90 4.19 -30.54
N GLU A 296 -33.14 3.13 -30.82
CA GLU A 296 -32.32 3.02 -32.03
C GLU A 296 -33.18 3.15 -33.30
N ARG A 297 -34.31 2.44 -33.37
CA ARG A 297 -35.27 2.53 -34.49
C ARG A 297 -35.78 3.96 -34.68
N TRP A 298 -36.13 4.67 -33.61
CA TRP A 298 -36.61 6.06 -33.70
C TRP A 298 -35.56 6.97 -34.37
N PHE A 299 -34.29 6.80 -34.04
CA PHE A 299 -33.21 7.56 -34.67
C PHE A 299 -32.94 7.13 -36.12
N ASP A 300 -32.94 5.83 -36.42
CA ASP A 300 -32.74 5.35 -37.80
C ASP A 300 -33.84 5.87 -38.74
N GLU A 301 -35.10 5.85 -38.30
CA GLU A 301 -36.24 6.42 -39.03
C GLU A 301 -36.16 7.95 -39.15
N PHE A 302 -35.59 8.63 -38.17
CA PHE A 302 -35.43 10.08 -38.20
C PHE A 302 -34.32 10.53 -39.17
N PHE A 303 -33.21 9.78 -39.20
CA PHE A 303 -32.05 10.08 -40.04
C PHE A 303 -32.16 9.50 -41.45
N GLU A 304 -33.04 8.51 -41.68
CA GLU A 304 -33.21 7.85 -42.98
C GLU A 304 -31.89 7.23 -43.50
N THR A 305 -31.07 6.72 -42.58
CA THR A 305 -29.75 6.09 -42.86
C THR A 305 -29.52 4.93 -41.89
N PRO A 306 -28.80 3.86 -42.29
CA PRO A 306 -28.38 2.82 -41.36
C PRO A 306 -27.43 3.36 -40.27
N VAL A 307 -27.16 2.50 -39.27
CA VAL A 307 -26.12 2.74 -38.27
C VAL A 307 -24.78 3.02 -38.96
N PHE A 308 -24.03 3.96 -38.42
CA PHE A 308 -22.72 4.35 -38.93
C PHE A 308 -21.73 3.19 -38.86
N ASP A 309 -21.05 2.96 -39.97
CA ASP A 309 -19.94 2.03 -40.12
C ASP A 309 -18.69 2.82 -40.55
N PRO A 310 -17.61 2.81 -39.76
CA PRO A 310 -16.36 3.49 -40.13
C PRO A 310 -15.74 2.98 -41.44
N GLU A 311 -15.94 1.70 -41.80
CA GLU A 311 -15.41 1.12 -43.03
C GLU A 311 -16.19 1.56 -44.27
N ASN A 312 -17.49 1.83 -44.10
CA ASN A 312 -18.39 2.32 -45.15
C ASN A 312 -19.26 3.47 -44.64
N PRO A 313 -18.71 4.70 -44.54
CA PRO A 313 -19.36 5.81 -43.87
C PRO A 313 -20.57 6.34 -44.66
N VAL A 314 -21.78 6.01 -44.21
CA VAL A 314 -23.05 6.54 -44.74
C VAL A 314 -23.70 7.45 -43.69
N VAL A 315 -23.99 8.70 -44.07
CA VAL A 315 -24.60 9.71 -43.19
C VAL A 315 -25.60 10.59 -43.94
N SER A 316 -26.57 11.14 -43.20
CA SER A 316 -27.54 12.13 -43.71
C SER A 316 -27.18 13.56 -43.29
N LYS A 317 -27.84 14.57 -43.88
CA LYS A 317 -27.73 15.97 -43.41
C LYS A 317 -28.36 16.19 -42.02
N ARG A 318 -29.27 15.30 -41.59
CA ARG A 318 -29.85 15.30 -40.23
C ARG A 318 -28.92 14.64 -39.21
N GLY A 319 -27.92 13.89 -39.67
CA GLY A 319 -26.99 13.16 -38.82
C GLY A 319 -27.05 11.64 -39.02
N VAL A 320 -26.63 10.89 -37.99
CA VAL A 320 -26.49 9.43 -38.03
C VAL A 320 -26.50 8.83 -36.62
N ARG A 321 -26.90 7.57 -36.49
CA ARG A 321 -26.74 6.79 -35.26
C ARG A 321 -25.41 6.03 -35.27
N VAL A 322 -24.70 5.99 -34.14
CA VAL A 322 -23.49 5.19 -33.95
C VAL A 322 -23.75 4.04 -32.96
N ALA A 323 -23.07 2.91 -33.14
CA ALA A 323 -23.16 1.76 -32.23
C ALA A 323 -22.33 1.94 -30.95
N SER A 324 -21.32 2.82 -30.98
CA SER A 324 -20.39 3.06 -29.88
C SER A 324 -19.89 4.50 -29.92
N ILE A 325 -19.56 5.04 -28.75
CA ILE A 325 -18.96 6.38 -28.64
C ILE A 325 -17.62 6.49 -29.38
N GLN A 326 -16.92 5.37 -29.59
CA GLN A 326 -15.65 5.32 -30.31
C GLN A 326 -15.79 5.71 -31.79
N HIS A 327 -16.98 5.56 -32.37
CA HIS A 327 -17.25 5.93 -33.76
C HIS A 327 -17.72 7.37 -33.92
N ILE A 328 -17.97 8.10 -32.82
CA ILE A 328 -18.41 9.50 -32.86
C ILE A 328 -17.43 10.38 -33.65
N PRO A 329 -16.09 10.28 -33.48
CA PRO A 329 -15.15 11.09 -34.25
C PRO A 329 -15.26 10.93 -35.77
N ASP A 330 -15.32 9.69 -36.27
CA ASP A 330 -15.40 9.42 -37.71
C ASP A 330 -16.79 9.76 -38.26
N ALA A 331 -17.85 9.48 -37.49
CA ALA A 331 -19.20 9.91 -37.82
C ALA A 331 -19.29 11.44 -37.91
N MET A 332 -18.64 12.17 -36.99
CA MET A 332 -18.60 13.63 -37.01
C MET A 332 -17.87 14.16 -38.23
N ARG A 333 -16.74 13.55 -38.61
CA ARG A 333 -16.02 13.90 -39.85
C ARG A 333 -16.89 13.69 -41.09
N ALA A 334 -17.57 12.56 -41.18
CA ALA A 334 -18.47 12.26 -42.30
C ALA A 334 -19.66 13.24 -42.36
N VAL A 335 -20.28 13.54 -41.21
CA VAL A 335 -21.40 14.49 -41.09
C VAL A 335 -20.97 15.89 -41.50
N PHE A 336 -19.84 16.39 -40.99
CA PHE A 336 -19.30 17.71 -41.35
C PHE A 336 -19.03 17.82 -42.85
N GLY A 337 -18.44 16.78 -43.46
CA GLY A 337 -18.29 16.71 -44.91
C GLY A 337 -19.63 16.75 -45.67
N LYS A 338 -20.69 16.15 -45.13
CA LYS A 338 -22.03 16.15 -45.75
C LYS A 338 -22.73 17.50 -45.69
N ILE A 339 -22.42 18.31 -44.69
CA ILE A 339 -22.97 19.67 -44.51
C ILE A 339 -22.02 20.78 -44.96
N ASP A 340 -20.91 20.43 -45.62
CA ASP A 340 -19.87 21.35 -46.11
C ASP A 340 -19.23 22.22 -45.02
N GLU A 341 -19.00 21.61 -43.85
CA GLU A 341 -18.33 22.24 -42.70
C GLU A 341 -16.94 21.63 -42.47
N LYS A 342 -16.02 22.44 -41.95
CA LYS A 342 -14.67 22.01 -41.57
C LYS A 342 -14.56 21.74 -40.07
N GLN A 343 -13.62 20.88 -39.69
CA GLN A 343 -13.18 20.71 -38.32
C GLN A 343 -12.77 22.05 -37.68
N ASP A 344 -12.87 22.13 -36.35
CA ASP A 344 -12.54 23.36 -35.61
C ASP A 344 -11.02 23.61 -35.56
N PHE A 345 -10.23 22.54 -35.55
CA PHE A 345 -8.76 22.56 -35.52
C PHE A 345 -8.17 21.25 -36.06
N GLU A 346 -6.85 21.21 -36.26
CA GLU A 346 -6.16 19.99 -36.71
C GLU A 346 -6.27 18.86 -35.68
N ALA A 347 -6.45 17.63 -36.18
CA ALA A 347 -6.51 16.43 -35.35
C ALA A 347 -5.16 16.16 -34.68
N SER A 348 -5.18 15.84 -33.39
CA SER A 348 -3.97 15.60 -32.58
C SER A 348 -3.65 14.13 -32.34
N GLY A 349 -4.51 13.21 -32.81
CA GLY A 349 -4.28 11.77 -32.75
C GLY A 349 -5.45 10.95 -33.28
N ASP A 350 -5.33 9.63 -33.14
CA ASP A 350 -6.40 8.67 -33.42
C ASP A 350 -6.74 7.86 -32.15
N LEU A 351 -7.90 7.19 -32.15
CA LEU A 351 -8.33 6.31 -31.06
C LEU A 351 -7.78 4.88 -31.21
N SER A 352 -6.65 4.70 -31.91
CA SER A 352 -6.08 3.37 -32.10
C SER A 352 -5.68 2.74 -30.76
N LEU A 353 -6.00 1.45 -30.59
CA LEU A 353 -5.61 0.69 -29.41
C LEU A 353 -4.08 0.52 -29.38
N LYS A 354 -3.42 1.06 -28.35
CA LYS A 354 -1.99 0.86 -28.11
C LYS A 354 -1.80 -0.22 -27.03
N PRO A 355 -1.54 -1.49 -27.37
CA PRO A 355 -1.33 -2.53 -26.37
C PRO A 355 -0.12 -2.21 -25.47
N TRP A 356 -0.32 -2.25 -24.14
CA TRP A 356 0.73 -2.08 -23.13
C TRP A 356 1.46 -3.40 -22.87
N ILE A 357 2.10 -3.97 -23.89
CA ILE A 357 2.91 -5.19 -23.74
C ILE A 357 4.38 -4.79 -23.87
N GLU A 358 5.12 -4.87 -22.76
CA GLU A 358 6.58 -4.65 -22.76
C GLU A 358 7.36 -5.94 -23.05
N ASP A 359 8.47 -5.81 -23.77
CA ASP A 359 9.37 -6.86 -24.24
C ASP A 359 10.26 -7.49 -23.14
N ARG A 360 9.78 -7.55 -21.89
CA ARG A 360 10.61 -7.99 -20.74
C ARG A 360 10.66 -9.51 -20.57
N LEU A 361 9.64 -10.22 -21.01
CA LEU A 361 9.49 -11.67 -20.78
C LEU A 361 9.54 -12.49 -22.08
N VAL A 362 9.13 -11.90 -23.21
CA VAL A 362 9.08 -12.56 -24.52
C VAL A 362 9.39 -11.52 -25.57
N ARG A 363 10.21 -11.88 -26.56
CA ARG A 363 10.54 -11.01 -27.70
C ARG A 363 9.35 -10.90 -28.66
N LEU A 364 8.77 -9.71 -28.81
CA LEU A 364 7.60 -9.47 -29.63
C LEU A 364 7.93 -9.38 -31.13
N PRO A 365 7.04 -9.86 -32.03
CA PRO A 365 7.15 -9.62 -33.47
C PRO A 365 7.20 -8.12 -33.79
N PRO A 366 7.87 -7.68 -34.87
CA PRO A 366 7.98 -6.25 -35.22
C PRO A 366 6.65 -5.51 -35.35
N ALA A 367 5.59 -6.19 -35.77
CA ALA A 367 4.24 -5.62 -35.87
C ALA A 367 3.58 -5.34 -34.51
N LEU A 368 4.06 -5.97 -33.43
CA LEU A 368 3.59 -5.81 -32.05
C LEU A 368 4.60 -5.09 -31.15
N ALA A 369 5.83 -4.92 -31.63
CA ALA A 369 6.89 -4.18 -30.96
C ALA A 369 6.66 -2.68 -31.14
N ILE A 370 5.82 -2.12 -30.27
CA ILE A 370 5.55 -0.67 -30.27
C ILE A 370 6.82 0.05 -29.83
N PRO A 371 7.36 1.00 -30.62
CA PRO A 371 8.51 1.77 -30.21
C PRO A 371 8.16 2.58 -28.96
N ALA A 372 9.05 2.57 -27.97
CA ALA A 372 8.93 3.46 -26.82
C ALA A 372 8.97 4.91 -27.32
N VAL A 373 7.85 5.62 -27.19
CA VAL A 373 7.74 7.04 -27.54
C VAL A 373 7.87 7.89 -26.29
N ARG A 374 8.52 9.05 -26.42
CA ARG A 374 8.55 10.04 -25.35
C ARG A 374 7.11 10.53 -25.12
N ALA A 375 6.68 10.57 -23.86
CA ALA A 375 5.39 11.15 -23.52
C ALA A 375 5.30 12.62 -23.98
N ILE A 376 4.09 13.13 -24.18
CA ILE A 376 3.92 14.54 -24.55
C ILE A 376 4.13 15.43 -23.32
N PRO A 377 4.64 16.67 -23.49
CA PRO A 377 4.70 17.64 -22.40
C PRO A 377 3.32 17.94 -21.79
N PRO A 378 3.21 18.07 -20.45
CA PRO A 378 4.29 18.05 -19.45
C PRO A 378 4.64 16.64 -18.90
N TYR A 379 4.01 15.58 -19.40
CA TYR A 379 4.12 14.24 -18.82
C TYR A 379 5.50 13.61 -18.99
N ASP A 380 6.24 13.93 -20.05
CA ASP A 380 7.63 13.48 -20.21
C ASP A 380 8.55 13.97 -19.10
N VAL A 381 8.42 15.26 -18.75
CA VAL A 381 9.16 15.86 -17.64
C VAL A 381 8.74 15.20 -16.33
N GLN A 382 7.45 15.01 -16.11
CA GLN A 382 6.95 14.34 -14.89
C GLN A 382 7.42 12.88 -14.79
N ILE A 383 7.39 12.11 -15.89
CA ILE A 383 7.89 10.73 -15.92
C ILE A 383 9.39 10.71 -15.63
N THR A 384 10.15 11.65 -16.19
CA THR A 384 11.59 11.78 -15.92
C THR A 384 11.83 12.05 -14.43
N GLU A 385 11.09 12.98 -13.82
CA GLU A 385 11.18 13.26 -12.38
C GLU A 385 10.71 12.08 -11.52
N ILE A 386 9.64 11.39 -11.90
CA ILE A 386 9.13 10.21 -11.18
C ILE A 386 10.15 9.07 -11.23
N ASN A 387 10.82 8.88 -12.37
CA ASN A 387 11.85 7.86 -12.53
C ASN A 387 13.13 8.19 -11.75
N LYS A 388 13.36 9.45 -11.37
CA LYS A 388 14.43 9.83 -10.43
C LYS A 388 14.13 9.39 -8.99
N HIS A 389 12.89 9.02 -8.64
CA HIS A 389 12.56 8.53 -7.31
C HIS A 389 13.00 7.06 -7.14
N ILE A 390 13.92 6.85 -6.21
CA ILE A 390 14.39 5.54 -5.79
C ILE A 390 13.83 5.20 -4.41
N GLY A 391 13.36 3.96 -4.26
CA GLY A 391 12.73 3.48 -3.04
C GLY A 391 11.22 3.71 -3.00
N ALA A 392 10.57 3.00 -2.08
CA ALA A 392 9.14 3.13 -1.80
C ALA A 392 8.85 4.46 -1.10
N ASN A 393 7.85 5.20 -1.57
CA ASN A 393 7.27 6.33 -0.85
C ASN A 393 6.07 5.82 -0.06
N VAL A 394 6.19 5.78 1.27
CA VAL A 394 5.18 5.22 2.16
C VAL A 394 4.54 6.35 2.95
N MET A 395 3.21 6.42 2.94
CA MET A 395 2.48 7.39 3.77
C MET A 395 2.67 7.06 5.26
N ARG A 396 3.05 8.07 6.07
CA ARG A 396 3.19 7.90 7.52
C ARG A 396 1.82 7.75 8.19
N GLN A 397 1.71 6.83 9.14
CA GLN A 397 0.47 6.43 9.83
C GLN A 397 0.71 6.22 11.34
N ASN A 398 -0.36 6.19 12.14
CA ASN A 398 -0.28 5.77 13.55
C ASN A 398 -0.15 4.23 13.63
N MET A 399 0.89 3.76 14.31
CA MET A 399 1.36 2.37 14.28
C MET A 399 1.42 1.67 15.66
N ARG A 400 0.69 2.16 16.68
CA ARG A 400 0.87 1.70 18.07
C ARG A 400 0.62 0.19 18.24
N ASN A 401 -0.43 -0.32 17.60
CA ASN A 401 -0.78 -1.74 17.53
C ASN A 401 -0.86 -2.24 16.08
N LYS A 402 -0.15 -1.59 15.16
CA LYS A 402 -0.12 -1.94 13.74
C LYS A 402 1.32 -2.15 13.31
N SER A 403 1.50 -2.97 12.29
CA SER A 403 2.77 -3.12 11.62
C SER A 403 2.50 -3.41 10.15
N GLY A 404 3.34 -2.85 9.30
CA GLY A 404 3.46 -3.25 7.91
C GLY A 404 4.41 -4.41 7.70
N ALA A 405 5.23 -4.72 8.72
CA ALA A 405 6.22 -5.77 8.70
C ALA A 405 5.71 -7.08 9.29
N SER A 406 4.83 -7.09 10.30
CA SER A 406 4.29 -8.35 10.84
C SER A 406 2.77 -8.33 11.06
N ARG A 407 2.16 -9.50 10.93
CA ARG A 407 0.74 -9.74 11.26
C ARG A 407 0.52 -11.18 11.72
N ILE A 408 -0.62 -11.42 12.35
CA ILE A 408 -1.13 -12.79 12.53
C ILE A 408 -2.11 -13.03 11.40
N ASP A 409 -1.93 -14.13 10.68
CA ASP A 409 -2.89 -14.57 9.66
C ASP A 409 -4.22 -14.93 10.34
N PRO A 410 -5.36 -14.34 9.92
CA PRO A 410 -6.62 -14.53 10.62
C PRO A 410 -7.23 -15.93 10.42
N GLU A 411 -6.85 -16.64 9.36
CA GLU A 411 -7.37 -17.98 9.04
C GLU A 411 -6.55 -19.07 9.72
N THR A 412 -5.22 -18.96 9.62
CA THR A 412 -4.30 -19.99 10.14
C THR A 412 -3.81 -19.71 11.55
N HIS A 413 -3.97 -18.48 12.05
CA HIS A 413 -3.38 -17.98 13.29
C HIS A 413 -1.85 -18.09 13.36
N VAL A 414 -1.19 -18.30 12.23
CA VAL A 414 0.27 -18.34 12.11
C VAL A 414 0.79 -16.92 11.91
N ALA A 415 1.92 -16.61 12.54
CA ALA A 415 2.55 -15.31 12.37
C ALA A 415 3.18 -15.18 10.97
N VAL A 416 3.05 -14.00 10.39
CA VAL A 416 3.56 -13.64 9.06
C VAL A 416 4.48 -12.44 9.21
N LEU A 417 5.66 -12.53 8.61
CA LEU A 417 6.57 -11.40 8.41
C LEU A 417 6.50 -11.00 6.93
N ASN A 418 6.15 -9.75 6.65
CA ASN A 418 5.85 -9.20 5.34
C ASN A 418 4.77 -10.03 4.61
N ASP A 419 5.19 -10.92 3.72
CA ASP A 419 4.36 -11.79 2.91
C ASP A 419 4.59 -13.29 3.16
N ARG A 420 5.48 -13.68 4.09
CA ARG A 420 5.81 -15.08 4.39
C ARG A 420 5.49 -15.49 5.81
N SER A 421 5.01 -16.72 5.99
CA SER A 421 4.76 -17.29 7.32
C SER A 421 6.07 -17.61 8.04
N VAL A 422 6.05 -17.60 9.37
CA VAL A 422 7.20 -18.05 10.17
C VAL A 422 7.57 -19.52 9.91
N LEU A 423 6.63 -20.33 9.40
CA LEU A 423 6.89 -21.72 9.00
C LEU A 423 7.78 -21.77 7.77
N GLU A 424 7.52 -20.93 6.77
CA GLU A 424 8.38 -20.85 5.59
C GLU A 424 9.76 -20.31 5.96
N LEU A 425 9.81 -19.24 6.76
CA LEU A 425 11.07 -18.64 7.21
C LEU A 425 11.93 -19.60 8.05
N SER A 426 11.30 -20.57 8.73
CA SER A 426 11.99 -21.63 9.50
C SER A 426 12.88 -22.55 8.66
N ARG A 427 12.71 -22.57 7.32
CA ARG A 427 13.54 -23.34 6.39
C ARG A 427 14.83 -22.61 5.97
N HIS A 428 14.98 -21.35 6.35
CA HIS A 428 16.07 -20.48 5.91
C HIS A 428 17.07 -20.16 7.03
N GLY A 429 18.29 -19.82 6.63
CA GLY A 429 19.32 -19.33 7.54
C GLY A 429 18.97 -18.01 8.22
N PHE A 430 19.69 -17.71 9.30
CA PHE A 430 19.57 -16.48 10.05
C PHE A 430 19.86 -15.24 9.18
N GLU A 431 20.92 -15.29 8.38
CA GLU A 431 21.29 -14.21 7.45
C GLU A 431 20.27 -14.03 6.32
N GLU A 432 19.63 -15.10 5.86
CA GLU A 432 18.61 -15.05 4.82
C GLU A 432 17.35 -14.37 5.34
N ASN A 433 16.92 -14.77 6.54
CA ASN A 433 15.77 -14.18 7.22
C ASN A 433 16.03 -12.71 7.59
N LEU A 434 17.25 -12.35 7.98
CA LEU A 434 17.65 -10.97 8.25
C LEU A 434 17.66 -10.11 6.97
N TYR A 435 18.15 -10.64 5.85
CA TYR A 435 18.02 -9.98 4.55
C TYR A 435 16.55 -9.77 4.19
N TYR A 436 15.73 -10.82 4.31
CA TYR A 436 14.30 -10.76 3.99
C TYR A 436 13.54 -9.75 4.88
N ALA A 437 13.87 -9.67 6.16
CA ALA A 437 13.32 -8.70 7.10
C ALA A 437 13.50 -7.24 6.64
N LEU A 438 14.66 -6.93 6.03
CA LEU A 438 14.98 -5.61 5.50
C LEU A 438 14.52 -5.41 4.06
N ALA A 439 14.73 -6.39 3.18
CA ALA A 439 14.54 -6.30 1.73
C ALA A 439 13.11 -6.62 1.26
N ARG A 440 12.32 -7.34 2.06
CA ARG A 440 10.98 -7.86 1.71
C ARG A 440 10.98 -8.76 0.47
N VAL A 441 12.10 -9.42 0.22
CA VAL A 441 12.31 -10.42 -0.83
C VAL A 441 13.45 -11.34 -0.38
N MET A 442 13.38 -12.63 -0.72
CA MET A 442 14.43 -13.58 -0.34
C MET A 442 15.73 -13.27 -1.09
N PRO A 443 16.89 -13.41 -0.45
CA PRO A 443 18.17 -13.13 -1.09
C PRO A 443 18.50 -14.15 -2.18
N GLY A 444 19.20 -13.71 -3.23
CA GLY A 444 19.88 -14.63 -4.14
C GLY A 444 21.18 -15.15 -3.53
N ARG A 445 21.79 -16.17 -4.15
CA ARG A 445 23.06 -16.77 -3.70
C ARG A 445 24.19 -15.75 -3.46
N ARG A 446 24.22 -14.66 -4.24
CA ARG A 446 25.21 -13.59 -4.13
C ARG A 446 24.92 -12.66 -2.96
N ASP A 447 23.65 -12.33 -2.74
CA ASP A 447 23.23 -11.51 -1.61
C ASP A 447 23.56 -12.25 -0.30
N ILE A 448 23.35 -13.58 -0.24
CA ILE A 448 23.74 -14.40 0.92
C ILE A 448 25.25 -14.30 1.21
N ARG A 449 26.11 -14.40 0.19
CA ARG A 449 27.57 -14.27 0.36
C ARG A 449 27.95 -12.90 0.93
N LEU A 450 27.36 -11.81 0.41
CA LEU A 450 27.61 -10.45 0.88
C LEU A 450 27.06 -10.21 2.30
N MET A 451 25.90 -10.78 2.63
CA MET A 451 25.34 -10.77 3.98
C MET A 451 26.27 -11.47 4.97
N ASN A 452 26.74 -12.68 4.64
CA ASN A 452 27.71 -13.42 5.44
C ASN A 452 29.01 -12.62 5.65
N LEU A 453 29.52 -12.00 4.59
CA LEU A 453 30.70 -11.13 4.64
C LEU A 453 30.54 -10.00 5.66
N LEU A 454 29.46 -9.22 5.58
CA LEU A 454 29.21 -8.10 6.51
C LEU A 454 28.95 -8.57 7.94
N LEU A 455 28.13 -9.61 8.13
CA LEU A 455 27.77 -10.10 9.46
C LEU A 455 28.99 -10.69 10.19
N ASN A 456 29.80 -11.52 9.54
CA ASN A 456 31.02 -12.06 10.14
C ASN A 456 32.07 -10.97 10.40
N LEU A 457 32.13 -9.93 9.56
CA LEU A 457 32.99 -8.76 9.79
C LEU A 457 32.56 -8.01 11.07
N PHE A 458 31.29 -7.62 11.16
CA PHE A 458 30.76 -6.88 12.30
C PHE A 458 30.82 -7.66 13.62
N LEU A 459 30.72 -8.99 13.53
CA LEU A 459 30.92 -9.90 14.67
C LEU A 459 32.34 -9.79 15.26
N ARG A 460 33.36 -9.51 14.44
CA ARG A 460 34.77 -9.38 14.85
C ARG A 460 35.14 -7.99 15.35
N MET A 461 34.29 -6.99 15.14
CA MET A 461 34.56 -5.61 15.58
C MET A 461 34.32 -5.46 17.09
N GLU A 462 35.04 -4.54 17.73
CA GLU A 462 34.84 -4.14 19.14
C GLU A 462 34.73 -5.31 20.14
N THR A 463 35.49 -6.38 19.95
CA THR A 463 35.41 -7.57 20.81
C THR A 463 35.84 -7.29 22.25
N GLU A 464 36.83 -6.43 22.47
CA GLU A 464 37.26 -5.97 23.80
C GLU A 464 36.13 -5.26 24.57
N ALA A 465 35.27 -4.51 23.86
CA ALA A 465 34.10 -3.87 24.45
C ALA A 465 33.04 -4.90 24.88
N VAL A 466 32.95 -6.04 24.20
CA VAL A 466 32.08 -7.16 24.60
C VAL A 466 32.64 -7.86 25.82
N GLU A 467 33.94 -8.14 25.84
CA GLU A 467 34.62 -8.87 26.92
C GLU A 467 34.61 -8.06 28.22
N SER A 468 34.82 -6.75 28.16
CA SER A 468 34.62 -5.85 29.32
C SER A 468 33.18 -5.84 29.85
N GLY A 469 32.21 -6.24 29.01
CA GLY A 469 30.81 -6.41 29.37
C GLY A 469 30.49 -7.63 30.23
N ASP A 470 31.40 -8.60 30.34
CA ASP A 470 31.15 -9.82 31.11
C ASP A 470 31.02 -9.57 32.61
N ALA A 471 31.56 -8.46 33.13
CA ALA A 471 31.34 -8.01 34.50
C ALA A 471 29.86 -7.72 34.81
N VAL A 472 29.04 -7.40 33.80
CA VAL A 472 27.60 -7.10 33.94
C VAL A 472 26.74 -8.37 33.93
N ARG A 473 27.30 -9.53 33.54
CA ARG A 473 26.56 -10.81 33.50
C ARG A 473 26.35 -11.44 34.88
N ASP A 474 27.07 -10.98 35.91
CA ASP A 474 26.95 -11.55 37.25
C ASP A 474 25.62 -11.13 37.89
N GLY A 475 24.62 -12.03 37.81
CA GLY A 475 23.28 -11.83 38.36
C GLY A 475 22.22 -11.24 37.40
N ALA A 476 22.61 -10.75 36.22
CA ALA A 476 21.68 -10.21 35.23
C ALA A 476 21.06 -11.30 34.34
N THR A 477 19.83 -11.06 33.84
CA THR A 477 19.23 -11.90 32.79
C THR A 477 19.93 -11.68 31.44
N PRO A 478 19.95 -12.68 30.53
CA PRO A 478 20.63 -12.56 29.24
C PRO A 478 20.21 -11.33 28.42
N ASN A 479 18.91 -11.01 28.37
CA ASN A 479 18.40 -9.85 27.65
C ASN A 479 18.95 -8.53 28.19
N ALA A 480 19.10 -8.37 29.51
CA ALA A 480 19.59 -7.16 30.14
C ALA A 480 21.09 -6.97 29.86
N ALA A 481 21.87 -8.05 29.98
CA ALA A 481 23.29 -8.04 29.64
C ALA A 481 23.51 -7.67 28.16
N ILE A 482 22.76 -8.28 27.24
CA ILE A 482 22.81 -7.97 25.81
C ILE A 482 22.36 -6.52 25.55
N ALA A 483 21.27 -6.06 26.19
CA ALA A 483 20.76 -4.69 26.03
C ALA A 483 21.81 -3.64 26.39
N SER A 484 22.56 -3.86 27.47
CA SER A 484 23.63 -2.95 27.89
C SER A 484 24.71 -2.77 26.81
N GLN A 485 25.08 -3.85 26.12
CA GLN A 485 26.10 -3.81 25.06
C GLN A 485 25.56 -3.19 23.79
N VAL A 486 24.32 -3.52 23.42
CA VAL A 486 23.67 -2.95 22.23
C VAL A 486 23.43 -1.46 22.41
N ALA A 487 23.05 -0.99 23.59
CA ALA A 487 22.84 0.43 23.86
C ALA A 487 24.11 1.28 23.66
N ARG A 488 25.30 0.71 23.92
CA ARG A 488 26.60 1.41 23.73
C ARG A 488 26.93 1.71 22.27
N ILE A 489 26.32 1.01 21.30
CA ILE A 489 26.57 1.20 19.87
C ILE A 489 26.20 2.64 19.45
N GLY A 490 25.05 3.15 19.92
CA GLY A 490 24.58 4.50 19.62
C GLY A 490 24.56 4.86 18.12
N ASP A 491 24.81 6.14 17.82
CA ASP A 491 25.13 6.63 16.47
C ASP A 491 26.64 6.94 16.41
N SER A 492 27.45 5.88 16.50
CA SER A 492 28.91 5.99 16.50
C SER A 492 29.42 6.71 15.24
N PRO A 493 30.59 7.36 15.29
CA PRO A 493 31.19 8.00 14.11
C PRO A 493 31.31 7.04 12.90
N PHE A 494 31.63 5.77 13.16
CA PHE A 494 31.69 4.71 12.15
C PHE A 494 30.34 4.53 11.41
N LEU A 495 29.25 4.30 12.15
CA LEU A 495 27.91 4.10 11.55
C LEU A 495 27.39 5.38 10.87
N ARG A 496 27.70 6.55 11.43
CA ARG A 496 27.31 7.84 10.85
C ARG A 496 27.95 8.06 9.48
N LYS A 497 29.26 7.83 9.36
CA LYS A 497 30.00 7.90 8.09
C LYS A 497 29.49 6.90 7.07
N ILE A 498 29.22 5.66 7.46
CA ILE A 498 28.61 4.65 6.57
C ILE A 498 27.27 5.15 6.02
N ARG A 499 26.41 5.74 6.85
CA ARG A 499 25.12 6.31 6.42
C ARG A 499 25.31 7.48 5.44
N GLU A 500 26.28 8.35 5.69
CA GLU A 500 26.64 9.46 4.80
C GLU A 500 27.13 8.98 3.45
N TYR A 501 28.05 8.01 3.41
CA TYR A 501 28.53 7.40 2.17
C TYR A 501 27.45 6.60 1.45
N SER A 502 26.56 5.93 2.19
CA SER A 502 25.45 5.18 1.59
C SER A 502 24.49 6.11 0.86
N ARG A 503 24.21 7.29 1.44
CA ARG A 503 23.44 8.37 0.78
C ARG A 503 24.16 8.87 -0.46
N LEU A 504 25.44 9.21 -0.33
CA LEU A 504 26.24 9.71 -1.45
C LEU A 504 26.27 8.72 -2.62
N LEU A 505 26.54 7.44 -2.35
CA LEU A 505 26.56 6.39 -3.37
C LEU A 505 25.18 6.17 -4.00
N THR A 506 24.10 6.27 -3.22
CA THR A 506 22.73 6.18 -3.74
C THR A 506 22.40 7.35 -4.66
N ASP A 507 22.77 8.57 -4.27
CA ASP A 507 22.51 9.79 -5.04
C ASP A 507 23.33 9.83 -6.33
N LEU A 508 24.61 9.43 -6.27
CA LEU A 508 25.49 9.33 -7.44
C LEU A 508 25.05 8.20 -8.39
N ALA A 509 24.70 7.02 -7.87
CA ALA A 509 24.14 5.95 -8.70
C ALA A 509 22.78 6.35 -9.31
N ARG A 510 22.01 7.14 -8.54
CA ARG A 510 20.95 8.10 -8.92
C ARG A 510 21.15 8.76 -10.27
N GLU A 511 22.11 9.65 -10.23
CA GLU A 511 22.28 10.74 -11.17
C GLU A 511 23.06 10.30 -12.40
N PHE A 512 24.05 9.42 -12.21
CA PHE A 512 24.99 9.04 -13.26
C PHE A 512 24.76 7.64 -13.82
N GLY A 513 23.92 6.81 -13.18
CA GLY A 513 23.40 5.55 -13.71
C GLY A 513 24.40 4.70 -14.51
N MET A 514 25.47 4.20 -13.89
CA MET A 514 26.59 3.54 -14.61
C MET A 514 26.16 2.38 -15.53
N GLN A 515 25.98 2.67 -16.81
CA GLN A 515 26.03 1.70 -17.89
C GLN A 515 27.50 1.31 -18.14
N ASP A 516 27.74 0.18 -18.81
CA ASP A 516 29.11 -0.30 -19.05
C ASP A 516 29.98 0.65 -19.91
N ASN A 517 29.37 1.69 -20.48
CA ASN A 517 29.98 2.68 -21.37
C ASN A 517 30.28 4.04 -20.68
N ASP A 518 29.86 4.25 -19.43
CA ASP A 518 29.94 5.56 -18.73
C ASP A 518 31.28 5.81 -18.01
N LYS A 519 32.37 5.17 -18.45
CA LYS A 519 33.69 5.29 -17.78
C LYS A 519 34.30 6.69 -17.85
N ASP A 520 33.82 7.53 -18.75
CA ASP A 520 34.36 8.87 -19.06
C ASP A 520 33.34 9.99 -18.80
N ASN A 521 32.62 9.96 -17.66
CA ASN A 521 31.66 11.01 -17.32
C ASN A 521 32.36 12.20 -16.62
N PRO A 522 32.50 13.38 -17.28
CA PRO A 522 33.28 14.50 -16.75
C PRO A 522 32.65 15.13 -15.49
N ASP A 523 31.33 15.10 -15.39
CA ASP A 523 30.59 15.67 -14.26
C ASP A 523 30.82 14.84 -12.99
N LEU A 524 30.82 13.51 -13.13
CA LEU A 524 31.16 12.59 -12.03
C LEU A 524 32.62 12.77 -11.57
N GLU A 525 33.55 12.88 -12.51
CA GLU A 525 34.98 13.08 -12.19
C GLU A 525 35.28 14.42 -11.50
N SER A 526 34.44 15.44 -11.72
CA SER A 526 34.57 16.74 -11.04
C SER A 526 34.12 16.68 -9.56
N LEU A 527 33.14 15.83 -9.23
CA LEU A 527 32.53 15.73 -7.90
C LEU A 527 33.32 14.85 -6.92
N ILE A 528 34.07 13.86 -7.42
CA ILE A 528 34.76 12.84 -6.61
C ILE A 528 35.99 13.40 -5.84
N PRO A 529 36.93 14.15 -6.46
CA PRO A 529 38.20 14.51 -5.83
C PRO A 529 38.06 15.34 -4.54
N ASP A 530 37.13 16.30 -4.51
CA ASP A 530 36.98 17.22 -3.38
C ASP A 530 36.26 16.59 -2.18
N ARG A 531 35.39 15.60 -2.42
CA ARG A 531 34.53 15.00 -1.40
C ARG A 531 35.02 13.65 -0.86
N LEU A 532 35.69 12.85 -1.70
CA LEU A 532 35.98 11.45 -1.39
C LEU A 532 37.47 11.13 -1.35
N LEU A 533 38.31 11.91 -2.04
CA LEU A 533 39.74 11.63 -2.14
C LEU A 533 40.55 12.50 -1.16
N THR A 534 41.67 11.96 -0.71
CA THR A 534 42.63 12.65 0.14
C THR A 534 44.06 12.24 -0.19
N ARG A 535 45.04 13.06 0.18
CA ARG A 535 46.46 12.69 0.15
C ARG A 535 46.77 11.89 1.42
N GLY A 536 47.30 10.69 1.27
CA GLY A 536 47.65 9.82 2.40
C GLY A 536 48.13 8.44 1.95
N ILE A 537 48.64 7.64 2.90
CA ILE A 537 48.94 6.23 2.68
C ILE A 537 47.61 5.45 2.81
N PRO A 538 47.31 4.47 1.93
CA PRO A 538 46.12 3.65 2.09
C PRO A 538 46.13 2.99 3.46
N GLU A 539 45.08 3.20 4.24
CA GLU A 539 44.90 2.51 5.52
C GLU A 539 44.70 1.01 5.22
N GLN A 540 45.72 0.20 5.50
CA GLN A 540 45.64 -1.26 5.39
C GLN A 540 45.13 -1.81 6.71
N ASP A 541 43.81 -1.97 6.81
CA ASP A 541 43.20 -2.74 7.88
C ASP A 541 42.88 -4.15 7.37
N ASP A 542 43.64 -5.14 7.87
CA ASP A 542 43.47 -6.57 7.57
C ASP A 542 42.04 -7.07 7.85
N LEU A 543 41.28 -6.38 8.71
CA LEU A 543 39.90 -6.70 9.00
C LEU A 543 38.98 -6.42 7.80
N PHE A 544 39.22 -5.31 7.08
CA PHE A 544 38.38 -4.86 5.96
C PHE A 544 38.92 -5.25 4.58
N ALA A 545 40.15 -5.78 4.48
CA ALA A 545 40.73 -6.28 3.23
C ALA A 545 39.79 -7.20 2.41
N PRO A 546 39.02 -8.13 3.02
CA PRO A 546 38.06 -8.96 2.29
C PRO A 546 36.92 -8.17 1.61
N LEU A 547 36.53 -7.00 2.16
CA LEU A 547 35.56 -6.13 1.50
C LEU A 547 36.14 -5.51 0.24
N LEU A 548 37.41 -5.09 0.29
CA LEU A 548 38.10 -4.50 -0.87
C LEU A 548 38.28 -5.53 -1.99
N GLU A 549 38.65 -6.76 -1.65
CA GLU A 549 38.72 -7.89 -2.59
C GLU A 549 37.34 -8.15 -3.22
N GLU A 550 36.30 -8.26 -2.39
CA GLU A 550 34.94 -8.47 -2.89
C GLU A 550 34.49 -7.32 -3.80
N VAL A 551 34.75 -6.05 -3.44
CA VAL A 551 34.45 -4.91 -4.31
C VAL A 551 35.17 -5.04 -5.64
N ARG A 552 36.45 -5.38 -5.69
CA ARG A 552 37.23 -5.49 -6.94
C ARG A 552 36.80 -6.67 -7.82
N GLU A 553 36.52 -7.82 -7.21
CA GLU A 553 36.32 -9.08 -7.93
C GLU A 553 34.84 -9.46 -8.14
N HIS A 554 33.89 -8.78 -7.49
CA HIS A 554 32.45 -9.07 -7.61
C HIS A 554 31.99 -9.31 -9.05
N ALA A 555 31.39 -10.47 -9.29
CA ALA A 555 30.88 -10.83 -10.61
C ALA A 555 29.52 -10.15 -10.86
N ARG A 556 29.47 -9.21 -11.82
CA ARG A 556 28.29 -8.39 -12.17
C ARG A 556 27.86 -7.43 -11.03
N PRO A 557 28.67 -6.41 -10.72
CA PRO A 557 28.32 -5.37 -9.75
C PRO A 557 27.06 -4.61 -10.17
N ARG A 558 26.21 -4.25 -9.19
CA ARG A 558 25.12 -3.27 -9.38
C ARG A 558 25.72 -1.85 -9.37
N PRO A 559 24.98 -0.80 -9.81
CA PRO A 559 25.52 0.55 -9.97
C PRO A 559 26.30 1.11 -8.77
N PRO A 560 25.87 0.94 -7.49
CA PRO A 560 26.64 1.43 -6.34
C PRO A 560 28.03 0.82 -6.23
N LEU A 561 28.16 -0.47 -6.55
CA LEU A 561 29.44 -1.19 -6.47
C LEU A 561 30.33 -0.88 -7.69
N LYS A 562 29.73 -0.67 -8.88
CA LYS A 562 30.45 -0.14 -10.06
C LYS A 562 31.06 1.22 -9.75
N LEU A 563 30.28 2.10 -9.13
CA LEU A 563 30.71 3.43 -8.73
C LEU A 563 31.85 3.37 -7.72
N CYS A 564 31.73 2.50 -6.71
CA CYS A 564 32.80 2.27 -5.75
C CYS A 564 34.11 1.84 -6.44
N ARG A 565 34.07 0.89 -7.39
CA ARG A 565 35.25 0.50 -8.19
C ARG A 565 35.86 1.67 -8.94
N HIS A 566 35.03 2.42 -9.65
CA HIS A 566 35.48 3.56 -10.43
C HIS A 566 36.17 4.61 -9.54
N ILE A 567 35.63 4.88 -8.35
CA ILE A 567 36.25 5.80 -7.38
C ILE A 567 37.60 5.27 -6.88
N LEU A 568 37.71 3.96 -6.62
CA LEU A 568 38.98 3.33 -6.23
C LEU A 568 40.02 3.40 -7.36
N ASP A 569 39.62 3.15 -8.59
CA ASP A 569 40.49 3.22 -9.78
C ASP A 569 40.95 4.67 -10.01
N LEU A 570 40.05 5.65 -9.89
CA LEU A 570 40.36 7.07 -10.00
C LEU A 570 41.33 7.54 -8.92
N ALA A 571 41.14 7.08 -7.68
CA ALA A 571 42.06 7.36 -6.58
C ALA A 571 43.48 6.85 -6.92
N GLN A 572 43.58 5.62 -7.42
CA GLN A 572 44.85 5.02 -7.83
C GLN A 572 45.52 5.80 -8.97
N VAL A 573 44.77 6.17 -10.02
CA VAL A 573 45.29 6.95 -11.16
C VAL A 573 45.80 8.32 -10.72
N LYS A 574 45.12 8.98 -9.76
CA LYS A 574 45.51 10.30 -9.24
C LYS A 574 46.56 10.25 -8.13
N GLY A 575 47.01 9.06 -7.71
CA GLY A 575 47.94 8.91 -6.58
C GLY A 575 47.35 9.37 -5.25
N LEU A 576 46.03 9.25 -5.09
CA LEU A 576 45.25 9.62 -3.90
C LEU A 576 44.66 8.36 -3.24
N THR A 577 44.07 8.54 -2.05
CA THR A 577 43.33 7.49 -1.34
C THR A 577 41.90 7.92 -1.07
N VAL A 578 41.01 6.94 -0.90
CA VAL A 578 39.62 7.19 -0.48
C VAL A 578 39.60 7.47 1.02
N ARG A 579 38.95 8.57 1.43
CA ARG A 579 38.73 8.91 2.84
C ARG A 579 37.86 7.84 3.49
N ASP A 580 38.18 7.48 4.74
CA ASP A 580 37.37 6.56 5.54
C ASP A 580 37.05 5.27 4.77
N LEU A 581 38.09 4.68 4.15
CA LEU A 581 37.96 3.55 3.24
C LEU A 581 37.14 2.39 3.83
N PRO A 582 37.33 1.96 5.10
CA PRO A 582 36.49 0.93 5.72
C PRO A 582 34.99 1.26 5.67
N GLU A 583 34.59 2.45 6.11
CA GLU A 583 33.20 2.91 6.10
C GLU A 583 32.65 3.03 4.69
N PHE A 584 33.47 3.50 3.74
CA PHE A 584 33.09 3.61 2.34
C PHE A 584 32.82 2.25 1.69
N LEU A 585 33.67 1.25 1.96
CA LEU A 585 33.49 -0.12 1.44
C LEU A 585 32.24 -0.78 2.04
N VAL A 586 32.01 -0.62 3.34
CA VAL A 586 30.79 -1.13 4.01
C VAL A 586 29.54 -0.47 3.42
N ALA A 587 29.57 0.85 3.19
CA ALA A 587 28.48 1.58 2.56
C ALA A 587 28.19 1.05 1.14
N ALA A 588 29.22 0.87 0.31
CA ALA A 588 29.07 0.39 -1.06
C ALA A 588 28.45 -1.01 -1.13
N ILE A 589 28.90 -1.94 -0.29
CA ILE A 589 28.35 -3.30 -0.24
C ILE A 589 26.92 -3.30 0.31
N SER A 590 26.64 -2.48 1.32
CA SER A 590 25.30 -2.34 1.91
C SER A 590 24.30 -1.79 0.89
N VAL A 591 24.61 -0.69 0.21
CA VAL A 591 23.70 -0.14 -0.82
C VAL A 591 23.57 -1.10 -2.00
N ASN A 592 24.66 -1.77 -2.41
CA ASN A 592 24.61 -2.79 -3.45
C ASN A 592 23.63 -3.93 -3.08
N LEU A 593 23.67 -4.45 -1.84
CA LEU A 593 22.78 -5.51 -1.35
C LEU A 593 21.28 -5.16 -1.51
N PHE A 594 20.92 -3.91 -1.24
CA PHE A 594 19.53 -3.45 -1.21
C PHE A 594 19.10 -2.64 -2.45
N TRP A 595 19.97 -2.51 -3.45
CA TRP A 595 19.71 -1.72 -4.66
C TRP A 595 18.45 -2.16 -5.43
N ASN A 596 18.34 -3.46 -5.72
CA ASN A 596 17.18 -3.99 -6.47
C ASN A 596 15.87 -3.89 -5.67
N PRO A 597 15.79 -4.31 -4.39
CA PRO A 597 14.61 -4.07 -3.56
C PRO A 597 14.15 -2.60 -3.54
N MET A 598 15.11 -1.67 -3.58
CA MET A 598 14.84 -0.24 -3.59
C MET A 598 14.32 0.24 -4.96
N LEU A 599 14.89 -0.22 -6.08
CA LEU A 599 14.39 0.07 -7.44
C LEU A 599 12.99 -0.51 -7.68
N GLU A 600 12.73 -1.71 -7.15
CA GLU A 600 11.43 -2.36 -7.20
C GLU A 600 10.40 -1.73 -6.23
N LYS A 601 10.78 -0.65 -5.52
CA LYS A 601 9.94 0.07 -4.57
C LYS A 601 9.36 -0.84 -3.47
N ARG A 602 10.08 -1.91 -3.09
CA ARG A 602 9.71 -2.78 -1.95
C ARG A 602 10.05 -2.11 -0.62
N ILE A 603 11.17 -1.39 -0.59
CA ILE A 603 11.74 -0.77 0.60
C ILE A 603 11.95 0.72 0.39
N HIS A 604 11.86 1.51 1.46
CA HIS A 604 12.23 2.92 1.43
C HIS A 604 13.75 3.08 1.39
N ARG A 605 14.25 4.12 0.71
CA ARG A 605 15.69 4.36 0.54
C ARG A 605 16.48 4.36 1.85
N GLN A 606 15.88 4.91 2.90
CA GLN A 606 16.46 4.98 4.24
C GLN A 606 16.84 3.59 4.80
N VAL A 607 16.09 2.54 4.46
CA VAL A 607 16.40 1.17 4.91
C VAL A 607 17.72 0.70 4.33
N ALA A 608 17.98 1.00 3.05
CA ALA A 608 19.26 0.69 2.40
C ALA A 608 20.41 1.56 2.95
N GLU A 609 20.15 2.86 3.17
CA GLU A 609 21.13 3.81 3.73
C GLU A 609 21.58 3.46 5.15
N GLU A 610 20.73 2.80 5.93
CA GLU A 610 21.00 2.46 7.33
C GLU A 610 21.15 0.95 7.57
N ALA A 611 21.18 0.15 6.50
CA ALA A 611 21.29 -1.30 6.56
C ALA A 611 22.44 -1.76 7.46
N ALA A 612 23.62 -1.12 7.33
CA ALA A 612 24.79 -1.45 8.13
C ALA A 612 24.54 -1.33 9.63
N ALA A 613 23.76 -0.35 10.10
CA ALA A 613 23.45 -0.20 11.51
C ALA A 613 22.56 -1.35 12.04
N TYR A 614 21.63 -1.84 11.23
CA TYR A 614 20.82 -3.02 11.57
C TYR A 614 21.69 -4.28 11.65
N LEU A 615 22.52 -4.53 10.63
CA LEU A 615 23.40 -5.70 10.56
C LEU A 615 24.45 -5.67 11.67
N PHE A 616 25.00 -4.49 11.97
CA PHE A 616 25.94 -4.30 13.07
C PHE A 616 25.27 -4.63 14.40
N ALA A 617 24.11 -4.01 14.71
CA ALA A 617 23.39 -4.28 15.95
C ALA A 617 23.07 -5.78 16.15
N VAL A 618 22.61 -6.47 15.12
CA VAL A 618 22.33 -7.92 15.19
C VAL A 618 23.61 -8.74 15.40
N SER A 619 24.70 -8.40 14.71
CA SER A 619 26.00 -9.07 14.92
C SER A 619 26.52 -8.86 16.35
N ARG A 620 26.27 -7.68 16.93
CA ARG A 620 26.59 -7.38 18.32
C ARG A 620 25.72 -8.14 19.30
N ILE A 621 24.44 -8.36 19.00
CA ILE A 621 23.57 -9.25 19.79
C ILE A 621 24.16 -10.68 19.79
N VAL A 622 24.59 -11.20 18.64
CA VAL A 622 25.23 -12.53 18.55
C VAL A 622 26.53 -12.58 19.38
N ALA A 623 27.42 -11.60 19.22
CA ALA A 623 28.66 -11.52 19.99
C ALA A 623 28.38 -11.45 21.51
N ALA A 624 27.42 -10.59 21.89
CA ALA A 624 26.99 -10.40 23.27
C ALA A 624 26.28 -11.65 23.84
N SER A 625 25.83 -12.59 23.01
CA SER A 625 25.13 -13.81 23.43
C SER A 625 26.06 -14.94 23.87
N VAL A 626 27.33 -14.96 23.46
CA VAL A 626 28.29 -16.01 23.83
C VAL A 626 28.49 -16.06 25.35
N THR A 627 28.08 -17.15 25.99
CA THR A 627 28.02 -17.30 27.46
C THR A 627 29.34 -17.69 28.10
N ASP A 628 30.13 -18.56 27.46
CA ASP A 628 31.44 -19.01 27.95
C ASP A 628 32.57 -18.56 27.03
N ARG A 629 32.85 -17.26 27.00
CA ARG A 629 33.90 -16.70 26.11
C ARG A 629 35.30 -17.21 26.46
N LYS A 630 35.57 -17.48 27.74
CA LYS A 630 36.90 -17.85 28.23
C LYS A 630 37.35 -19.21 27.70
N THR A 631 36.47 -20.20 27.65
CA THR A 631 36.84 -21.55 27.18
C THR A 631 36.40 -21.84 25.73
N ASN A 632 35.68 -20.90 25.10
CA ASN A 632 35.18 -21.09 23.74
C ASN A 632 36.28 -20.91 22.68
N ARG A 633 36.66 -22.02 22.04
CA ARG A 633 37.74 -22.05 21.04
C ARG A 633 37.36 -21.30 19.75
N TYR A 634 36.07 -21.16 19.45
CA TYR A 634 35.60 -20.42 18.28
C TYR A 634 35.56 -18.92 18.56
N TRP A 635 35.22 -18.51 19.79
CA TRP A 635 35.38 -17.14 20.25
C TRP A 635 36.87 -16.73 20.21
N ALA A 636 37.75 -17.53 20.81
CA ALA A 636 39.19 -17.27 20.79
C ALA A 636 39.78 -17.23 19.36
N LYS A 637 39.20 -17.98 18.41
CA LYS A 637 39.57 -17.91 16.99
C LYS A 637 39.06 -16.64 16.32
N LEU A 638 37.86 -16.17 16.65
CA LEU A 638 37.30 -14.93 16.11
C LEU A 638 38.23 -13.72 16.35
N LEU A 639 38.94 -13.71 17.48
CA LEU A 639 39.92 -12.69 17.87
C LEU A 639 41.23 -12.75 17.07
N LYS A 640 41.53 -13.86 16.38
CA LYS A 640 42.78 -14.03 15.62
C LYS A 640 42.59 -13.57 14.16
N PRO A 641 43.52 -12.78 13.60
CA PRO A 641 43.50 -12.44 12.17
C PRO A 641 43.44 -13.71 11.29
N GLY A 642 42.57 -13.71 10.27
CA GLY A 642 42.47 -14.78 9.26
C GLY A 642 41.79 -16.10 9.68
N ALA A 643 41.34 -16.25 10.94
CA ALA A 643 40.88 -17.55 11.46
C ALA A 643 39.41 -17.91 11.13
N VAL A 644 38.59 -16.94 10.75
CA VAL A 644 37.20 -17.14 10.29
C VAL A 644 37.09 -16.56 8.88
N SER A 645 36.74 -17.40 7.91
CA SER A 645 36.46 -16.92 6.56
C SER A 645 35.30 -15.94 6.63
N PRO A 646 35.47 -14.69 6.15
CA PRO A 646 34.38 -13.71 6.13
C PRO A 646 33.16 -14.20 5.33
N ALA A 647 33.36 -15.06 4.32
CA ALA A 647 32.30 -15.66 3.52
C ALA A 647 31.65 -16.91 4.14
N ALA A 648 32.02 -17.29 5.37
CA ALA A 648 31.44 -18.45 6.04
C ALA A 648 29.94 -18.23 6.31
N ASP A 649 29.16 -19.30 6.17
CA ASP A 649 27.74 -19.34 6.54
C ASP A 649 27.53 -18.81 7.97
N PHE A 650 26.77 -17.73 8.10
CA PHE A 650 26.64 -17.00 9.36
C PHE A 650 25.83 -17.80 10.38
N THR A 651 24.78 -18.52 9.95
CA THR A 651 24.03 -19.45 10.81
C THR A 651 24.95 -20.48 11.47
N GLY A 652 25.87 -21.08 10.70
CA GLY A 652 26.88 -22.00 11.21
C GLY A 652 27.91 -21.33 12.11
N THR A 653 28.24 -20.05 11.88
CA THR A 653 29.08 -19.26 12.80
C THR A 653 28.36 -19.04 14.13
N VAL A 654 27.08 -18.67 14.12
CA VAL A 654 26.25 -18.53 15.33
C VAL A 654 26.26 -19.85 16.11
N PHE A 655 26.04 -20.99 15.46
CA PHE A 655 26.09 -22.30 16.11
C PHE A 655 27.43 -22.53 16.81
N ARG A 656 28.54 -22.34 16.11
CA ARG A 656 29.89 -22.58 16.66
C ARG A 656 30.18 -21.69 17.87
N LEU A 657 29.70 -20.46 17.84
CA LEU A 657 29.86 -19.52 18.95
C LEU A 657 29.00 -19.89 20.16
N LEU A 658 27.78 -20.36 19.97
CA LEU A 658 26.90 -20.72 21.09
C LEU A 658 27.24 -22.09 21.70
N PHE A 659 27.59 -23.08 20.88
CA PHE A 659 27.77 -24.48 21.32
C PHE A 659 29.23 -24.95 21.36
N ASN A 660 30.20 -24.09 21.03
CA ASN A 660 31.65 -24.39 21.05
C ASN A 660 32.08 -25.63 20.21
N ARG A 661 31.30 -25.99 19.18
CA ARG A 661 31.55 -27.14 18.28
C ARG A 661 31.00 -26.90 16.87
N LYS A 662 31.40 -27.76 15.92
CA LYS A 662 30.82 -27.72 14.57
C LYS A 662 29.45 -28.40 14.59
N PRO A 663 28.44 -27.82 13.93
CA PRO A 663 27.13 -28.47 13.77
C PRO A 663 27.21 -29.61 12.75
N THR A 664 26.39 -30.64 12.97
CA THR A 664 25.96 -31.57 11.91
C THR A 664 24.89 -30.92 11.03
N GLY A 665 24.53 -31.56 9.90
CA GLY A 665 23.45 -31.06 9.04
C GLY A 665 22.09 -30.98 9.74
N ALA A 666 21.76 -32.01 10.54
CA ALA A 666 20.52 -32.07 11.31
C ALA A 666 20.45 -30.95 12.37
N GLU A 667 21.54 -30.71 13.10
CA GLU A 667 21.59 -29.66 14.13
C GLU A 667 21.49 -28.25 13.53
N LEU A 668 22.00 -28.06 12.31
CA LEU A 668 21.88 -26.80 11.61
C LEU A 668 20.43 -26.55 11.17
N ASP A 669 19.72 -27.58 10.72
CA ASP A 669 18.29 -27.52 10.42
C ASP A 669 17.45 -27.25 11.68
N GLU A 670 17.75 -27.94 12.78
CA GLU A 670 17.13 -27.70 14.09
C GLU A 670 17.33 -26.25 14.57
N LEU A 671 18.53 -25.69 14.40
CA LEU A 671 18.79 -24.28 14.72
C LEU A 671 17.99 -23.33 13.81
N ARG A 672 17.88 -23.61 12.50
CA ARG A 672 17.08 -22.81 11.57
C ARG A 672 15.61 -22.81 11.95
N TYR A 673 15.06 -23.99 12.29
CA TYR A 673 13.68 -24.12 12.74
C TYR A 673 13.41 -23.26 13.97
N LEU A 674 14.28 -23.35 14.99
CA LEU A 674 14.16 -22.57 16.21
C LEU A 674 14.20 -21.06 15.94
N LEU A 675 15.19 -20.59 15.17
CA LEU A 675 15.37 -19.17 14.89
C LEU A 675 14.25 -18.61 14.01
N GLY A 676 13.81 -19.35 12.98
CA GLY A 676 12.78 -18.89 12.05
C GLY A 676 11.37 -18.84 12.64
N LEU A 677 11.00 -19.82 13.48
CA LEU A 677 9.70 -19.81 14.18
C LEU A 677 9.57 -18.64 15.17
N THR A 678 10.69 -18.18 15.72
CA THR A 678 10.72 -17.12 16.73
C THR A 678 10.86 -15.72 16.15
N VAL A 679 10.98 -15.58 14.83
CA VAL A 679 11.15 -14.29 14.14
C VAL A 679 10.08 -13.29 14.54
N THR A 680 8.80 -13.67 14.51
CA THR A 680 7.70 -12.80 14.94
C THR A 680 6.54 -13.58 15.53
N ASN A 681 5.74 -12.92 16.35
CA ASN A 681 4.44 -13.41 16.82
C ASN A 681 3.40 -12.28 16.70
N GLY A 682 3.56 -11.45 15.67
CA GLY A 682 2.72 -10.31 15.37
C GLY A 682 3.11 -9.01 16.09
N PRO A 683 2.46 -7.89 15.73
CA PRO A 683 2.85 -6.56 16.17
C PRO A 683 2.43 -6.24 17.61
N GLY A 684 1.58 -7.06 18.22
CA GLY A 684 1.08 -6.83 19.58
C GLY A 684 2.04 -7.23 20.70
N THR A 685 3.12 -7.95 20.39
CA THR A 685 4.02 -8.50 21.41
C THR A 685 4.82 -7.42 22.14
N LEU A 686 5.19 -7.67 23.40
CA LEU A 686 6.01 -6.75 24.19
C LEU A 686 7.34 -6.45 23.52
N SER A 687 7.99 -7.49 22.96
CA SER A 687 9.24 -7.38 22.19
C SER A 687 9.14 -6.41 21.00
N ALA A 688 8.03 -6.45 20.25
CA ALA A 688 7.82 -5.55 19.13
C ALA A 688 7.44 -4.14 19.62
N LYS A 689 6.59 -4.04 20.64
CA LYS A 689 6.17 -2.76 21.24
C LYS A 689 7.35 -1.94 21.76
N GLY A 690 8.27 -2.55 22.51
CA GLY A 690 9.43 -1.83 23.05
C GLY A 690 10.30 -1.18 21.97
N ALA A 691 10.57 -1.89 20.87
CA ALA A 691 11.30 -1.33 19.74
C ALA A 691 10.54 -0.19 19.06
N LYS A 692 9.23 -0.37 18.82
CA LYS A 692 8.37 0.61 18.15
C LYS A 692 8.19 1.90 18.95
N GLU A 693 8.05 1.78 20.27
CA GLU A 693 7.97 2.93 21.18
C GLU A 693 9.29 3.70 21.18
N SER A 694 10.42 3.00 21.21
CA SER A 694 11.75 3.61 21.11
C SER A 694 11.94 4.35 19.76
N VAL A 695 11.50 3.75 18.65
CA VAL A 695 11.47 4.43 17.34
C VAL A 695 10.59 5.68 17.36
N SER A 696 9.43 5.61 18.00
CA SER A 696 8.49 6.75 18.10
C SER A 696 9.05 7.89 18.95
N ALA A 697 9.91 7.57 19.92
CA ALA A 697 10.69 8.52 20.68
C ALA A 697 11.90 9.08 19.90
N ARG A 698 12.03 8.75 18.60
CA ARG A 698 13.13 9.17 17.72
C ARG A 698 14.51 8.71 18.18
N ASN A 699 14.59 7.60 18.91
CA ASN A 699 15.87 7.03 19.30
C ASN A 699 16.62 6.40 18.11
N HIS A 700 17.93 6.24 18.25
CA HIS A 700 18.76 5.54 17.27
C HIS A 700 18.43 4.05 17.18
N ILE A 701 18.80 3.40 16.08
CA ILE A 701 18.52 1.97 15.81
C ILE A 701 18.98 1.09 16.98
N ALA A 702 20.19 1.31 17.50
CA ALA A 702 20.73 0.58 18.64
C ALA A 702 19.84 0.66 19.88
N THR A 703 19.37 1.86 20.22
CA THR A 703 18.44 2.08 21.34
C THR A 703 17.06 1.46 21.08
N ALA A 704 16.63 1.34 19.82
CA ALA A 704 15.41 0.61 19.49
C ALA A 704 15.56 -0.90 19.72
N TYR A 705 16.71 -1.49 19.39
CA TYR A 705 17.02 -2.87 19.80
C TYR A 705 17.12 -3.01 21.32
N ALA A 706 17.69 -2.04 22.03
CA ALA A 706 17.71 -2.04 23.49
C ALA A 706 16.27 -2.06 24.05
N GLY A 707 15.36 -1.25 23.50
CA GLY A 707 13.93 -1.26 23.87
C GLY A 707 13.25 -2.61 23.60
N PHE A 708 13.61 -3.31 22.52
CA PHE A 708 13.20 -4.69 22.30
C PHE A 708 13.71 -5.61 23.42
N LEU A 709 15.00 -5.56 23.72
CA LEU A 709 15.65 -6.44 24.69
C LEU A 709 15.13 -6.21 26.12
N THR A 710 14.92 -4.96 26.53
CA THR A 710 14.38 -4.62 27.86
C THR A 710 12.91 -5.01 28.01
N ASN A 711 12.17 -5.16 26.91
CA ASN A 711 10.78 -5.62 26.90
C ASN A 711 10.64 -7.11 26.59
N THR A 712 11.76 -7.84 26.52
CA THR A 712 11.81 -9.31 26.62
C THR A 712 12.26 -9.70 28.03
N GLY A 713 11.75 -10.80 28.59
CA GLY A 713 12.08 -11.21 29.95
C GLY A 713 11.43 -12.53 30.34
N LEU A 714 11.47 -12.88 31.61
CA LEU A 714 10.95 -14.17 32.10
C LEU A 714 9.47 -14.39 31.77
N ALA A 715 8.65 -13.34 31.76
CA ALA A 715 7.24 -13.44 31.37
C ALA A 715 7.00 -13.43 29.84
N HIS A 716 7.95 -12.93 29.04
CA HIS A 716 7.83 -12.81 27.57
C HIS A 716 9.11 -13.32 26.91
N GLY A 717 9.11 -14.61 26.62
CA GLY A 717 10.26 -15.38 26.14
C GLY A 717 10.80 -16.41 27.14
N GLY A 718 10.32 -16.42 28.39
CA GLY A 718 10.76 -17.36 29.44
C GLY A 718 9.98 -18.68 29.55
N ASN A 719 8.95 -18.93 28.75
CA ASN A 719 8.27 -20.25 28.78
C ASN A 719 9.25 -21.40 28.49
N GLY A 720 10.22 -21.21 27.59
CA GLY A 720 11.27 -22.19 27.32
C GLY A 720 12.20 -22.42 28.52
N PHE A 721 12.43 -21.40 29.35
CA PHE A 721 13.19 -21.51 30.60
C PHE A 721 12.50 -22.47 31.59
N GLU A 722 11.18 -22.31 31.78
CA GLU A 722 10.40 -23.19 32.66
C GLU A 722 10.25 -24.60 32.10
N ALA A 723 10.12 -24.73 30.78
CA ALA A 723 10.00 -26.01 30.09
C ALA A 723 11.24 -26.87 30.24
N VAL A 724 12.43 -26.29 30.11
CA VAL A 724 13.69 -27.01 30.34
C VAL A 724 13.79 -27.49 31.78
N ALA A 725 13.47 -26.64 32.76
CA ALA A 725 13.48 -27.05 34.17
C ALA A 725 12.52 -28.21 34.43
N PHE A 726 11.32 -28.16 33.85
CA PHE A 726 10.34 -29.24 33.93
C PHE A 726 10.86 -30.54 33.32
N LEU A 727 11.40 -30.50 32.10
CA LEU A 727 11.94 -31.68 31.42
C LEU A 727 13.12 -32.30 32.17
N LEU A 728 14.05 -31.49 32.68
CA LEU A 728 15.18 -31.97 33.47
C LEU A 728 14.74 -32.69 34.73
N GLU A 729 13.68 -32.22 35.39
CA GLU A 729 13.11 -32.90 36.55
C GLU A 729 12.44 -34.23 36.16
N GLN A 730 11.66 -34.25 35.07
CA GLN A 730 10.98 -35.49 34.65
C GLN A 730 11.96 -36.57 34.19
N PHE A 731 13.06 -36.19 33.54
CA PHE A 731 14.07 -37.12 33.04
C PHE A 731 15.21 -37.39 34.04
N ARG A 732 15.12 -36.88 35.27
CA ARG A 732 16.20 -36.99 36.27
C ARG A 732 16.61 -38.43 36.59
N GLU A 733 15.63 -39.35 36.63
CA GLU A 733 15.85 -40.77 36.93
C GLU A 733 15.90 -41.65 35.66
N VAL A 734 15.89 -41.03 34.48
CA VAL A 734 15.90 -41.72 33.19
C VAL A 734 17.32 -41.70 32.61
N ASP A 735 17.91 -42.87 32.37
CA ASP A 735 19.19 -42.96 31.66
C ASP A 735 18.98 -42.69 30.17
N LEU A 736 19.20 -41.44 29.76
CA LEU A 736 19.02 -40.98 28.38
C LEU A 736 20.39 -40.66 27.74
N PRO A 737 21.01 -41.63 27.04
CA PRO A 737 22.32 -41.43 26.45
C PRO A 737 22.29 -40.52 25.22
N ASP A 738 21.22 -40.55 24.44
CA ASP A 738 21.04 -39.74 23.23
C ASP A 738 19.57 -39.26 23.14
N PRO A 739 19.30 -37.95 23.10
CA PRO A 739 17.96 -37.40 22.97
C PRO A 739 17.33 -37.61 21.58
N ALA A 740 18.10 -38.09 20.59
CA ALA A 740 17.62 -38.48 19.27
C ALA A 740 17.11 -39.94 19.20
N LEU A 741 17.12 -40.68 20.32
CA LEU A 741 16.58 -42.04 20.40
C LEU A 741 15.11 -42.11 19.96
N ARG A 742 14.74 -43.26 19.39
CA ARG A 742 13.35 -43.52 18.99
C ARG A 742 12.50 -43.88 20.21
N PRO A 743 11.19 -43.57 20.20
CA PRO A 743 10.26 -43.91 21.29
C PRO A 743 10.30 -45.38 21.69
N GLU A 744 10.54 -46.30 20.74
CA GLU A 744 10.58 -47.75 20.98
C GLU A 744 11.68 -48.20 21.96
N THR A 745 12.67 -47.35 22.25
CA THR A 745 13.79 -47.67 23.14
C THR A 745 13.59 -47.24 24.60
N LEU A 746 12.55 -46.44 24.90
CA LEU A 746 12.24 -45.89 26.23
C LEU A 746 10.73 -45.98 26.48
N ASP A 747 10.30 -46.43 27.65
CA ASP A 747 8.88 -46.46 28.01
C ASP A 747 8.35 -45.05 28.37
N LEU A 748 8.18 -44.22 27.34
CA LEU A 748 7.69 -42.84 27.46
C LEU A 748 6.25 -42.79 27.97
N THR A 749 5.43 -43.80 27.66
CA THR A 749 4.05 -43.89 28.15
C THR A 749 4.02 -44.06 29.67
N ALA A 750 4.86 -44.93 30.24
CA ALA A 750 4.95 -45.06 31.70
C ALA A 750 5.47 -43.79 32.38
N LEU A 751 6.42 -43.09 31.76
CA LEU A 751 6.90 -41.81 32.27
C LEU A 751 5.79 -40.74 32.24
N ALA A 752 5.12 -40.57 31.11
CA ALA A 752 4.01 -39.64 30.93
C ALA A 752 2.86 -39.90 31.88
N ASN A 753 2.47 -41.17 32.08
CA ASN A 753 1.41 -41.56 33.01
C ASN A 753 1.77 -41.19 34.46
N ARG A 754 3.01 -41.44 34.88
CA ARG A 754 3.51 -41.06 36.21
C ARG A 754 3.45 -39.54 36.42
N THR A 755 3.91 -38.77 35.44
CA THR A 755 3.86 -37.31 35.46
C THR A 755 2.41 -36.81 35.53
N ALA A 756 1.50 -37.37 34.73
CA ALA A 756 0.09 -37.00 34.72
C ALA A 756 -0.59 -37.26 36.07
N ARG A 757 -0.35 -38.43 36.69
CA ARG A 757 -0.86 -38.76 38.04
C ARG A 757 -0.33 -37.82 39.12
N THR A 758 0.96 -37.53 39.07
CA THR A 758 1.61 -36.63 40.03
C THR A 758 1.01 -35.22 39.92
N TYR A 759 0.81 -34.73 38.69
CA TYR A 759 0.19 -33.44 38.46
C TYR A 759 -1.30 -33.40 38.84
N ARG A 760 -2.03 -34.51 38.65
CA ARG A 760 -3.42 -34.66 39.11
C ARG A 760 -3.54 -34.43 40.61
N ASN A 761 -2.71 -35.13 41.39
CA ASN A 761 -2.69 -35.04 42.85
C ASN A 761 -2.34 -33.61 43.29
N TYR A 762 -1.28 -33.03 42.73
CA TYR A 762 -0.90 -31.63 42.98
C TYR A 762 -2.05 -30.64 42.71
N LYS A 763 -2.74 -30.79 41.58
CA LYS A 763 -3.86 -29.92 41.18
C LYS A 763 -5.08 -30.10 42.10
N GLN A 764 -5.34 -31.31 42.59
CA GLN A 764 -6.40 -31.56 43.58
C GLN A 764 -6.07 -30.89 44.92
N GLU A 765 -4.87 -31.09 45.44
CA GLU A 765 -4.42 -30.47 46.70
C GLU A 765 -4.44 -28.94 46.64
N ALA A 766 -4.00 -28.34 45.52
CA ALA A 766 -4.02 -26.88 45.36
C ALA A 766 -5.45 -26.31 45.37
N LYS A 767 -6.39 -27.02 44.73
CA LYS A 767 -7.83 -26.65 44.76
C LYS A 767 -8.42 -26.77 46.16
N GLU A 768 -8.08 -27.82 46.90
CA GLU A 768 -8.52 -28.01 48.29
C GLU A 768 -7.97 -26.90 49.22
N LYS A 769 -6.77 -26.39 48.95
CA LYS A 769 -6.15 -25.26 49.67
C LYS A 769 -6.68 -23.88 49.24
N GLY A 770 -7.59 -23.82 48.27
CA GLY A 770 -8.15 -22.55 47.77
C GLY A 770 -7.18 -21.74 46.89
N GLU A 771 -6.08 -22.34 46.43
CA GLU A 771 -5.16 -21.71 45.48
C GLU A 771 -5.78 -21.71 44.07
N LEU A 772 -6.27 -20.55 43.65
CA LEU A 772 -6.88 -20.38 42.32
C LEU A 772 -5.86 -20.33 41.18
N ASP A 773 -4.58 -20.09 41.48
CA ASP A 773 -3.50 -19.89 40.49
C ASP A 773 -2.36 -20.91 40.68
N TYR A 774 -2.71 -22.19 40.63
CA TYR A 774 -1.75 -23.30 40.73
C TYR A 774 -0.82 -23.35 39.49
N LYS A 775 0.40 -23.85 39.69
CA LYS A 775 1.41 -23.92 38.63
C LYS A 775 0.95 -24.82 37.48
N ARG A 776 1.03 -24.31 36.25
CA ARG A 776 0.67 -25.06 35.03
C ARG A 776 1.89 -25.81 34.51
N ILE A 777 1.67 -26.95 33.86
CA ILE A 777 2.71 -27.61 33.08
C ILE A 777 3.07 -26.66 31.92
N PRO A 778 4.35 -26.30 31.73
CA PRO A 778 4.75 -25.42 30.65
C PRO A 778 4.54 -26.09 29.29
N CYS A 779 4.43 -25.28 28.24
CA CYS A 779 4.46 -25.76 26.84
C CYS A 779 3.29 -26.65 26.37
N ILE A 780 2.26 -26.84 27.19
CA ILE A 780 1.02 -27.54 26.79
C ILE A 780 -0.18 -26.59 26.81
N ASN A 781 -1.13 -26.84 25.90
CA ASN A 781 -2.33 -26.06 25.63
C ASN A 781 -2.06 -24.67 25.00
N HIS A 782 -3.07 -24.09 24.34
CA HIS A 782 -2.98 -22.77 23.73
C HIS A 782 -4.33 -22.03 23.78
N PRO A 783 -4.37 -20.72 24.07
CA PRO A 783 -5.63 -19.98 24.22
C PRO A 783 -6.46 -19.86 22.93
N VAL A 784 -5.81 -19.99 21.77
CA VAL A 784 -6.42 -19.90 20.44
C VAL A 784 -6.86 -21.27 19.91
N PHE A 785 -6.05 -22.31 20.08
CA PHE A 785 -6.29 -23.64 19.51
C PHE A 785 -7.02 -24.53 20.54
N LYS A 786 -8.31 -24.24 20.75
CA LYS A 786 -9.16 -24.90 21.73
C LYS A 786 -10.53 -25.26 21.15
N GLY A 787 -11.21 -26.24 21.74
CA GLY A 787 -12.60 -26.59 21.42
C GLY A 787 -12.77 -27.91 20.67
N ASN A 788 -11.69 -28.63 20.36
CA ASN A 788 -11.73 -29.97 19.77
C ASN A 788 -11.44 -31.04 20.83
N GLU A 789 -11.79 -32.30 20.51
CA GLU A 789 -11.41 -33.47 21.33
C GLU A 789 -9.89 -33.64 21.39
N VAL A 790 -9.20 -33.37 20.28
CA VAL A 790 -7.74 -33.28 20.18
C VAL A 790 -7.39 -31.91 19.60
N ASN A 791 -6.70 -31.10 20.39
CA ASN A 791 -6.23 -29.79 19.93
C ASN A 791 -4.85 -29.93 19.28
N THR A 792 -4.56 -29.13 18.25
CA THR A 792 -3.26 -29.11 17.55
C THR A 792 -2.79 -27.68 17.30
N ASP A 793 -1.51 -27.40 17.56
CA ASP A 793 -0.87 -26.14 17.14
C ASP A 793 -0.25 -26.36 15.75
N PRO A 794 -0.66 -25.61 14.72
CA PRO A 794 -0.18 -25.81 13.35
C PRO A 794 1.33 -25.59 13.20
N ARG A 795 1.96 -24.82 14.11
CA ARG A 795 3.41 -24.58 14.08
C ARG A 795 4.18 -25.77 14.61
N GLU A 796 3.69 -26.38 15.68
CA GLU A 796 4.30 -27.59 16.24
C GLU A 796 4.16 -28.76 15.25
N ASP A 797 2.96 -28.98 14.72
CA ASP A 797 2.70 -30.06 13.77
C ASP A 797 3.56 -29.94 12.51
N PHE A 798 3.75 -28.73 11.99
CA PHE A 798 4.66 -28.48 10.86
C PHE A 798 6.10 -28.93 11.16
N ILE A 799 6.65 -28.55 12.30
CA ILE A 799 8.03 -28.92 12.67
C ILE A 799 8.15 -30.41 12.93
N ARG A 800 7.17 -31.02 13.61
CA ARG A 800 7.17 -32.46 13.85
C ARG A 800 7.21 -33.24 12.54
N ARG A 801 6.47 -32.79 11.51
CA ARG A 801 6.52 -33.39 10.16
C ARG A 801 7.88 -33.19 9.48
N GLU A 802 8.43 -31.98 9.53
CA GLU A 802 9.77 -31.68 8.97
C GLU A 802 10.87 -32.53 9.62
N LEU A 803 10.84 -32.69 10.95
CA LEU A 803 11.77 -33.54 11.69
C LEU A 803 11.61 -35.00 11.28
N ALA A 804 10.38 -35.50 11.18
CA ALA A 804 10.10 -36.87 10.76
C ALA A 804 10.57 -37.16 9.32
N GLU A 805 10.30 -36.25 8.38
CA GLU A 805 10.74 -36.36 6.98
C GLU A 805 12.27 -36.41 6.84
N LYS A 806 12.98 -35.69 7.71
CA LYS A 806 14.45 -35.68 7.77
C LYS A 806 15.04 -36.78 8.66
N GLY A 807 14.21 -37.61 9.29
CA GLY A 807 14.64 -38.67 10.21
C GLY A 807 15.31 -38.15 11.49
N ILE A 808 14.96 -36.94 11.93
CA ILE A 808 15.52 -36.29 13.13
C ILE A 808 14.61 -36.62 14.33
N GLY A 809 15.06 -37.50 15.23
CA GLY A 809 14.34 -37.84 16.46
C GLY A 809 14.48 -36.78 17.56
N ASN A 810 13.47 -36.65 18.42
CA ASN A 810 13.53 -35.84 19.64
C ASN A 810 12.62 -36.42 20.74
N VAL A 811 13.23 -37.17 21.66
CA VAL A 811 12.52 -37.90 22.72
C VAL A 811 11.69 -37.00 23.65
N PHE A 812 12.13 -35.75 23.85
CA PHE A 812 11.41 -34.81 24.71
C PHE A 812 10.13 -34.30 24.04
N LEU A 813 10.14 -34.14 22.72
CA LEU A 813 8.94 -33.81 21.95
C LEU A 813 7.96 -34.98 21.99
N ASP A 814 8.45 -36.20 21.79
CA ASP A 814 7.64 -37.42 21.87
C ASP A 814 7.01 -37.57 23.27
N PHE A 815 7.77 -37.29 24.34
CA PHE A 815 7.26 -37.27 25.71
C PHE A 815 6.12 -36.26 25.91
N TYR A 816 6.20 -35.04 25.36
CA TYR A 816 5.10 -34.07 25.46
C TYR A 816 3.82 -34.58 24.79
N HIS A 817 3.93 -35.27 23.65
CA HIS A 817 2.79 -35.86 22.95
C HIS A 817 2.15 -37.00 23.75
N GLU A 818 2.94 -37.85 24.41
CA GLU A 818 2.39 -38.85 25.32
C GLU A 818 1.79 -38.20 26.58
N LEU A 819 2.43 -37.16 27.13
CA LEU A 819 1.96 -36.46 28.32
C LEU A 819 0.58 -35.83 28.12
N VAL A 820 0.30 -35.17 26.99
CA VAL A 820 -1.03 -34.58 26.75
C VAL A 820 -2.12 -35.62 26.60
N ARG A 821 -1.80 -36.84 26.13
CA ARG A 821 -2.74 -37.97 26.06
C ARG A 821 -2.98 -38.54 27.45
N GLU A 822 -1.92 -38.73 28.24
CA GLU A 822 -2.04 -39.28 29.59
C GLU A 822 -2.74 -38.31 30.56
N LEU A 823 -2.58 -37.00 30.39
CA LEU A 823 -3.36 -36.00 31.14
C LEU A 823 -4.87 -36.10 30.88
N PHE A 824 -5.26 -36.44 29.64
CA PHE A 824 -6.65 -36.71 29.30
C PHE A 824 -7.11 -38.07 29.88
N ASN A 825 -6.33 -39.13 29.70
CA ASN A 825 -6.64 -40.47 30.20
C ASN A 825 -6.80 -40.50 31.73
N GLU A 826 -5.97 -39.75 32.46
CA GLU A 826 -6.04 -39.60 33.92
C GLU A 826 -7.10 -38.58 34.39
N GLY A 827 -7.88 -37.99 33.47
CA GLY A 827 -8.98 -37.06 33.79
C GLY A 827 -8.52 -35.71 34.34
N VAL A 828 -7.28 -35.31 34.08
CA VAL A 828 -6.74 -34.01 34.49
C VAL A 828 -7.29 -32.88 33.61
N THR A 829 -7.56 -33.21 32.34
CA THR A 829 -8.10 -32.33 31.30
C THR A 829 -9.31 -32.99 30.63
N ASN A 830 -10.21 -32.17 30.07
CA ASN A 830 -11.44 -32.67 29.42
C ASN A 830 -11.23 -33.06 27.96
N ASN A 831 -10.07 -32.74 27.39
CA ASN A 831 -9.68 -33.01 26.02
C ASN A 831 -8.14 -33.15 25.96
N VAL A 832 -7.63 -33.67 24.85
CA VAL A 832 -6.19 -33.75 24.62
C VAL A 832 -5.68 -32.35 24.24
N PHE A 833 -4.85 -31.78 25.10
CA PHE A 833 -4.24 -30.48 24.87
C PHE A 833 -3.27 -30.52 23.69
N CYS A 834 -3.12 -29.40 22.98
CA CYS A 834 -2.07 -29.28 21.98
C CYS A 834 -0.70 -29.13 22.66
N VAL A 835 0.33 -29.70 22.07
CA VAL A 835 1.72 -29.29 22.33
C VAL A 835 1.92 -27.95 21.61
N ASN A 836 2.40 -26.93 22.31
CA ASN A 836 2.53 -25.60 21.72
C ASN A 836 3.91 -25.38 21.07
N VAL A 837 4.05 -24.31 20.29
CA VAL A 837 5.34 -23.99 19.65
C VAL A 837 6.49 -23.78 20.65
N ASP A 838 6.21 -23.27 21.85
CA ASP A 838 7.25 -23.08 22.87
C ASP A 838 7.87 -24.43 23.31
N ALA A 839 7.10 -25.52 23.26
CA ALA A 839 7.60 -26.88 23.48
C ALA A 839 8.69 -27.22 22.48
N VAL A 840 8.42 -26.99 21.18
CA VAL A 840 9.36 -27.25 20.09
C VAL A 840 10.68 -26.49 20.29
N LEU A 841 10.58 -25.22 20.71
CA LEU A 841 11.76 -24.41 21.00
C LEU A 841 12.57 -25.00 22.16
N ALA A 842 11.90 -25.38 23.25
CA ALA A 842 12.54 -25.93 24.44
C ALA A 842 13.20 -27.29 24.19
N VAL A 843 12.50 -28.21 23.51
CA VAL A 843 12.99 -29.58 23.26
C VAL A 843 14.12 -29.61 22.24
N ILE A 844 14.08 -28.76 21.21
CA ILE A 844 15.19 -28.63 20.27
C ILE A 844 16.41 -28.02 20.98
N ALA A 845 16.22 -26.94 21.74
CA ALA A 845 17.30 -26.32 22.47
C ALA A 845 17.95 -27.29 23.48
N LEU A 846 17.14 -28.03 24.24
CA LEU A 846 17.61 -29.03 25.21
C LEU A 846 18.38 -30.17 24.53
N LYS A 847 17.91 -30.65 23.38
CA LYS A 847 18.61 -31.65 22.58
C LYS A 847 20.00 -31.16 22.15
N LEU A 848 20.11 -29.93 21.64
CA LEU A 848 21.39 -29.38 21.14
C LEU A 848 22.47 -29.26 22.23
N ILE A 849 22.07 -29.12 23.50
CA ILE A 849 22.95 -28.98 24.67
C ILE A 849 23.02 -30.21 25.57
N TRP A 850 22.37 -31.30 25.21
CA TRP A 850 22.23 -32.46 26.10
C TRP A 850 23.59 -33.05 26.51
N ASP A 851 24.48 -33.24 25.53
CA ASP A 851 25.84 -33.75 25.77
C ASP A 851 26.66 -32.80 26.65
N ASP A 852 26.43 -31.50 26.51
CA ASP A 852 27.11 -30.45 27.25
C ASP A 852 26.69 -30.42 28.71
N LEU A 853 25.41 -30.66 28.96
CA LEU A 853 24.84 -30.82 30.28
C LEU A 853 25.33 -32.13 30.93
N ARG A 854 25.28 -33.26 30.21
CA ARG A 854 25.75 -34.56 30.72
C ARG A 854 27.24 -34.58 31.03
N SER A 855 28.06 -33.92 30.21
CA SER A 855 29.50 -33.83 30.45
C SER A 855 29.88 -32.85 31.57
N GLY A 856 28.90 -32.18 32.21
CA GLY A 856 29.13 -31.16 33.24
C GLY A 856 29.75 -29.87 32.73
N ARG A 857 29.76 -29.64 31.41
CA ARG A 857 30.34 -28.43 30.80
C ARG A 857 29.41 -27.23 30.89
N LEU A 858 28.11 -27.46 30.82
CA LEU A 858 27.09 -26.46 31.12
C LEU A 858 26.32 -26.87 32.37
N ASN A 859 26.09 -25.91 33.26
CA ASN A 859 25.19 -26.10 34.39
C ASN A 859 23.73 -25.80 34.00
N PRO A 860 22.73 -26.20 34.80
CA PRO A 860 21.31 -26.00 34.47
C PRO A 860 20.91 -24.53 34.21
N LYS A 861 21.53 -23.57 34.91
CA LYS A 861 21.29 -22.14 34.70
C LYS A 861 21.81 -21.68 33.33
N GLN A 862 23.00 -22.12 32.93
CA GLN A 862 23.57 -21.79 31.63
C GLN A 862 22.76 -22.37 30.46
N VAL A 863 22.21 -23.58 30.65
CA VAL A 863 21.28 -24.22 29.71
C VAL A 863 20.02 -23.37 29.54
N GLN A 864 19.42 -22.95 30.64
CA GLN A 864 18.25 -22.06 30.65
C GLN A 864 18.52 -20.71 29.99
N ASP A 865 19.65 -20.08 30.29
CA ASP A 865 20.08 -18.81 29.69
C ASP A 865 20.24 -18.95 28.17
N LEU A 866 20.80 -20.07 27.69
CA LEU A 866 21.00 -20.30 26.27
C LEU A 866 19.69 -20.44 25.50
N VAL A 867 18.68 -21.12 26.07
CA VAL A 867 17.35 -21.22 25.45
C VAL A 867 16.73 -19.83 25.27
N PHE A 868 16.85 -18.98 26.30
CA PHE A 868 16.35 -17.62 26.22
C PHE A 868 17.13 -16.76 25.21
N ILE A 869 18.45 -16.95 25.11
CA ILE A 869 19.30 -16.33 24.09
C ILE A 869 18.85 -16.72 22.67
N LEU A 870 18.55 -18.00 22.43
CA LEU A 870 18.11 -18.47 21.11
C LEU A 870 16.77 -17.80 20.71
N PHE A 871 15.85 -17.60 21.66
CA PHE A 871 14.64 -16.82 21.44
C PHE A 871 14.94 -15.35 21.09
N ILE A 872 15.85 -14.71 21.82
CA ILE A 872 16.27 -13.32 21.55
C ILE A 872 16.86 -13.20 20.14
N LEU A 873 17.69 -14.15 19.73
CA LEU A 873 18.32 -14.16 18.41
C LEU A 873 17.27 -14.23 17.31
N GLY A 874 16.39 -15.24 17.31
CA GLY A 874 15.35 -15.31 16.29
C GLY A 874 14.45 -14.07 16.29
N ARG A 875 14.02 -13.60 17.46
CA ARG A 875 13.18 -12.40 17.58
C ARG A 875 13.87 -11.13 17.10
N SER A 876 15.20 -11.04 17.20
CA SER A 876 15.95 -9.88 16.72
C SER A 876 15.73 -9.62 15.23
N VAL A 877 15.56 -10.68 14.42
CA VAL A 877 15.28 -10.58 12.98
C VAL A 877 13.93 -9.93 12.69
N GLY A 878 12.86 -10.35 13.37
CA GLY A 878 11.55 -9.72 13.17
C GLY A 878 11.52 -8.30 13.75
N THR A 879 12.21 -8.08 14.86
CA THR A 879 12.41 -6.72 15.41
C THR A 879 13.13 -5.81 14.42
N THR A 880 14.11 -6.30 13.64
CA THR A 880 14.74 -5.54 12.55
C THR A 880 13.68 -4.98 11.60
N ALA A 881 12.73 -5.83 11.18
CA ALA A 881 11.66 -5.43 10.27
C ALA A 881 10.70 -4.41 10.91
N GLU A 882 10.36 -4.58 12.20
CA GLU A 882 9.55 -3.62 12.95
C GLU A 882 10.23 -2.26 13.06
N ILE A 883 11.53 -2.22 13.41
CA ILE A 883 12.29 -0.96 13.51
C ILE A 883 12.35 -0.29 12.13
N ALA A 884 12.62 -1.04 11.06
CA ALA A 884 12.67 -0.51 9.70
C ALA A 884 11.30 0.02 9.23
N ASP A 885 10.22 -0.72 9.43
CA ASP A 885 8.87 -0.30 9.04
C ASP A 885 8.41 0.92 9.84
N HIS A 886 8.61 0.97 11.15
CA HIS A 886 8.16 2.10 11.99
C HIS A 886 8.94 3.38 11.76
N ARG A 887 10.23 3.30 11.42
CA ARG A 887 11.02 4.51 11.10
C ARG A 887 10.55 5.17 9.81
N VAL A 888 10.02 4.38 8.87
CA VAL A 888 9.55 4.86 7.56
C VAL A 888 8.06 5.21 7.57
N ARG A 889 7.22 4.32 8.11
CA ARG A 889 5.75 4.41 8.08
C ARG A 889 5.16 4.95 9.39
N GLY A 890 5.84 4.85 10.53
CA GLY A 890 5.31 5.34 11.79
C GLY A 890 5.34 6.87 11.84
N GLN A 891 4.23 7.52 12.20
CA GLN A 891 4.26 8.91 12.71
C GLN A 891 4.92 8.93 14.08
N ASP A 892 5.40 10.09 14.52
CA ASP A 892 5.84 10.27 15.90
C ASP A 892 4.61 10.06 16.79
N MET A 893 4.55 8.91 17.48
CA MET A 893 3.33 8.44 18.11
C MET A 893 3.15 9.04 19.51
N ASP A 894 1.93 9.49 19.80
CA ASP A 894 1.44 9.53 21.17
C ASP A 894 1.17 8.10 21.65
N CYS A 895 2.12 7.53 22.38
CA CYS A 895 2.05 6.18 22.91
C CYS A 895 1.23 6.08 24.21
N ARG A 896 0.59 7.16 24.67
CA ARG A 896 -0.27 7.15 25.87
C ARG A 896 -1.55 6.34 25.62
N THR A 897 -1.89 5.42 26.52
CA THR A 897 -3.18 4.70 26.48
C THR A 897 -4.31 5.72 26.51
N PRO A 898 -5.27 5.69 25.56
CA PRO A 898 -6.41 6.58 25.60
C PRO A 898 -7.09 6.48 26.95
N GLU A 899 -7.50 7.61 27.51
CA GLU A 899 -8.15 7.65 28.83
C GLU A 899 -9.34 6.67 28.92
N LYS A 900 -10.11 6.55 27.84
CA LYS A 900 -11.23 5.59 27.71
C LYS A 900 -10.84 4.10 27.83
N GLU A 901 -9.55 3.76 27.69
CA GLU A 901 -9.00 2.41 27.84
C GLU A 901 -8.34 2.20 29.21
N LEU A 902 -8.30 3.24 30.06
CA LEU A 902 -7.80 3.17 31.43
C LEU A 902 -8.96 2.93 32.40
N THR A 903 -8.72 2.10 33.41
CA THR A 903 -9.61 1.97 34.57
C THR A 903 -8.90 2.59 35.76
N PHE A 904 -9.40 3.72 36.26
CA PHE A 904 -8.89 4.32 37.49
C PHE A 904 -9.53 3.61 38.67
N VAL A 905 -8.73 2.82 39.38
CA VAL A 905 -9.16 2.22 40.65
C VAL A 905 -8.96 3.30 41.72
N MET A 906 -10.07 3.86 42.20
CA MET A 906 -10.06 4.81 43.33
C MET A 906 -9.76 4.12 44.65
#